data_AF-A0A5F9C7C8-F1
#
_entry.id   AF-A0A5F9C7C8-F1
#
_cell.length_a   1.000
_cell.length_b   1.000
_cell.length_c   1.000
_cell.angle_alpha   90.00
_cell.angle_beta   90.00
_cell.angle_gamma   90.00
#
_symmetry.space_group_name_H-M   'P 1'
#
loop_
_entity.id
_entity.type
_entity.pdbx_description
1 polymer ?
#
loop_
_entity_poly.entity_id
_entity_poly.type
_entity_poly.pdbx_seq_one_letter_code
_entity_poly.pdbx_strand_id
1 'polypeptide(L)'
;MLLRSAWRRAASAVTAARGARPAVPTRELRLRVADHAPSGTAAAPEVEAVLRPLYMDVQATTPLDPRVLDAMLPYLVNYYGNPHSRTHAYGWESEAAVERARQQVASLIGADPREIIFTSGATESNNIAVKGVARFYRSRKKHLITTQTEHKCVLDSCRSLEAEGFKVTYLPVQKSGIIDLQELEAAIQPDTSLVSVMTVNNEIGVKQPIAEIGRICSSKKVYFHTDAAQAVGKIPLDVNDMKIDLMSISGHKIYGPKGVGAIYIRRRPRVRVEALQSGGGQERGLRSGTVPTPLVVGMGAACEVAQQEMEYDHERISKLAERLTQKIMKSLPDVVMNGDPEQHYPGCINLSFAYVEGESLLMALKDVALSSGSACTSASLEPSYVLRAIGTDEDLAHSSIRFGIGRFTTEEEVDFTVEKCIHHVKRLREMSLKVGFNWLPTGLTWPLLLVKKIHLLFYQMAHCVTLVQLSISCDHLIDKDVGSKSDPLCVLFQDVGGGNWAELGRTERVRNCSSPEFSKTLQLEYHFETVQKLRFGIYDIDNKTPELGDDDFLGGAECSLGQIVSSQMLSLPLMMKPGKPAGRGTITVSAQELKDSRVVTMEVAARNLDKKDFLGKSDPFLEFFRQGDGKWHLTYRSEVIKNNLNPTWKRFSVPLQHFCGGDPSTPLQVRCSDYDSDGSHDLIGAFYTSLSQLQNVPAEFECIHPEKQQKKKSYKNSGTICVKICQVETEYSFLDYVMGGCQINFTVGIDFTGSNGDPSSPDSLHYLSPTGVNEYLTALWSVGSVVQDYDSDKLFPAFGFGAQVPPDWQVSHEFALNFNPRNPYCAGIQGIVDAYRQALPQVRLYGPTNFAPIINHVARFAAQAAHQGTASQYFVLLLLTDGAVTDVEATREAVVRASNLPMSVIIVGVGNADFEAMEQLDADGGPLRTHFGEAAARDIVQFVPYRRFQNAPREALAQTVLAEVPTQLVSYFKAQGWPPFKPLPPPAKSPAQPPQA
;
A
#
# COMPACT_ATOMS: atom_id res chain seq x y z
N MET A 1 0.95 -23.94 62.72
CA MET A 1 2.24 -24.06 63.45
C MET A 1 3.17 -24.87 62.55
N LEU A 2 3.92 -24.26 61.63
CA LEU A 2 5.32 -23.87 61.78
C LEU A 2 5.66 -22.97 60.57
N LEU A 3 5.36 -21.68 60.65
CA LEU A 3 5.78 -20.64 59.69
C LEU A 3 5.64 -19.24 60.31
N ARG A 4 5.85 -19.15 61.64
CA ARG A 4 5.78 -17.90 62.44
C ARG A 4 7.10 -17.55 63.16
N SER A 5 8.22 -18.20 62.82
CA SER A 5 9.50 -18.06 63.53
C SER A 5 10.64 -17.40 62.74
N ALA A 6 10.44 -16.99 61.48
CA ALA A 6 11.49 -16.31 60.71
C ALA A 6 11.33 -14.78 60.65
N TRP A 7 10.16 -14.23 61.01
CA TRP A 7 9.85 -12.80 60.89
C TRP A 7 10.08 -11.96 62.17
N ARG A 8 10.74 -12.50 63.20
CA ARG A 8 10.95 -11.81 64.51
C ARG A 8 12.40 -11.43 64.83
N ARG A 9 13.34 -11.45 63.88
CA ARG A 9 14.76 -11.12 64.17
C ARG A 9 15.43 -10.05 63.29
N ALA A 10 14.69 -9.34 62.45
CA ALA A 10 15.22 -8.19 61.69
C ALA A 10 14.70 -6.82 62.16
N ALA A 11 13.93 -6.77 63.27
CA ALA A 11 13.40 -5.54 63.84
C ALA A 11 13.91 -5.38 65.29
N SER A 12 15.20 -5.10 65.47
CA SER A 12 15.80 -4.54 66.70
C SER A 12 17.30 -4.35 66.48
N ALA A 13 17.72 -3.12 66.14
CA ALA A 13 18.98 -2.49 66.57
C ALA A 13 19.36 -1.33 65.63
N VAL A 14 18.57 -0.26 65.64
CA VAL A 14 19.08 1.10 65.44
C VAL A 14 19.21 1.69 66.83
N THR A 15 20.45 1.93 67.29
CA THR A 15 20.91 3.07 68.13
C THR A 15 22.22 2.70 68.86
N ALA A 16 23.35 3.34 68.51
CA ALA A 16 24.23 4.05 69.45
C ALA A 16 25.58 4.45 68.82
N ALA A 17 25.79 5.79 68.70
CA ALA A 17 27.01 6.60 68.94
C ALA A 17 28.36 6.23 68.26
N ARG A 18 29.27 7.13 67.87
CA ARG A 18 29.42 8.61 67.77
C ARG A 18 30.84 8.82 67.17
N GLY A 19 31.05 9.81 66.29
CA GLY A 19 32.31 10.58 66.26
C GLY A 19 33.17 10.61 64.98
N ALA A 20 33.44 11.84 64.53
CA ALA A 20 34.47 12.34 63.59
C ALA A 20 34.23 12.30 62.05
N ARG A 21 34.08 13.51 61.47
CA ARG A 21 34.20 13.91 60.05
C ARG A 21 35.66 14.38 59.78
N PRO A 22 36.22 14.55 58.53
CA PRO A 22 35.52 15.01 57.31
C PRO A 22 36.01 14.53 55.89
N ALA A 23 35.11 14.78 54.91
CA ALA A 23 35.27 15.14 53.48
C ALA A 23 35.73 14.14 52.38
N VAL A 24 35.07 14.33 51.21
CA VAL A 24 35.27 13.85 49.80
C VAL A 24 34.69 12.45 49.41
N PRO A 25 34.40 12.18 48.12
CA PRO A 25 33.09 12.27 47.45
C PRO A 25 32.42 10.89 47.21
N THR A 26 31.11 10.91 46.98
CA THR A 26 30.22 9.76 46.76
C THR A 26 30.50 8.97 45.48
N ARG A 27 30.73 7.66 45.61
CA ARG A 27 30.54 6.64 44.56
C ARG A 27 30.04 5.34 45.19
N GLU A 28 28.81 4.96 44.88
CA GLU A 28 28.14 3.74 45.38
C GLU A 28 28.73 2.46 44.77
N LEU A 29 28.86 1.44 45.62
CA LEU A 29 29.39 0.11 45.30
C LEU A 29 28.23 -0.91 45.31
N ARG A 30 28.08 -1.63 44.19
CA ARG A 30 27.23 -2.82 44.02
C ARG A 30 27.76 -4.01 44.84
N LEU A 31 26.86 -4.84 45.38
CA LEU A 31 27.18 -6.19 45.90
C LEU A 31 26.65 -7.27 44.94
N ARG A 32 27.56 -8.18 44.57
CA ARG A 32 27.43 -9.30 43.62
C ARG A 32 26.87 -10.57 44.27
N VAL A 33 26.32 -11.47 43.46
CA VAL A 33 26.23 -12.91 43.74
C VAL A 33 27.03 -13.68 42.69
N ALA A 34 28.11 -14.30 43.18
CA ALA A 34 28.89 -15.47 42.75
C ALA A 34 29.24 -15.73 41.26
N ASP A 35 30.53 -15.58 40.97
CA ASP A 35 31.28 -16.04 39.80
C ASP A 35 31.59 -17.55 39.87
N HIS A 36 31.34 -18.30 38.79
CA HIS A 36 32.13 -19.47 38.37
C HIS A 36 32.30 -19.40 36.86
N ALA A 37 33.50 -19.00 36.41
CA ALA A 37 33.92 -18.96 35.02
C ALA A 37 34.92 -20.10 34.75
N PRO A 38 34.93 -20.70 33.55
CA PRO A 38 36.16 -21.09 32.88
C PRO A 38 36.66 -19.91 32.03
N SER A 39 37.94 -19.61 32.24
CA SER A 39 38.70 -18.54 31.60
C SER A 39 38.90 -18.75 30.10
N GLY A 40 38.70 -17.68 29.32
CA GLY A 40 39.34 -17.49 28.02
C GLY A 40 38.39 -17.38 26.84
N THR A 41 37.82 -16.20 26.61
CA THR A 41 37.34 -15.77 25.27
C THR A 41 37.48 -14.26 25.14
N ALA A 42 37.92 -13.83 23.95
CA ALA A 42 38.14 -12.46 23.56
C ALA A 42 36.88 -11.60 23.73
N ALA A 43 37.07 -10.31 23.98
CA ALA A 43 36.01 -9.33 24.08
C ALA A 43 35.04 -9.45 22.89
N ALA A 44 33.75 -9.62 23.17
CA ALA A 44 32.70 -9.51 22.17
C ALA A 44 32.75 -8.08 21.56
N PRO A 45 32.64 -7.93 20.24
CA PRO A 45 32.56 -6.62 19.63
C PRO A 45 31.29 -5.89 20.13
N GLU A 46 31.43 -4.61 20.47
CA GLU A 46 30.29 -3.74 20.76
C GLU A 46 29.34 -3.75 19.56
N VAL A 47 28.15 -4.30 19.75
CA VAL A 47 27.05 -4.20 18.79
C VAL A 47 26.67 -2.73 18.71
N GLU A 48 26.95 -2.08 17.57
CA GLU A 48 26.50 -0.72 17.31
C GLU A 48 24.96 -0.70 17.40
N ALA A 49 24.43 0.03 18.39
CA ALA A 49 23.01 0.02 18.68
C ALA A 49 22.24 0.67 17.51
N VAL A 50 21.55 -0.14 16.71
CA VAL A 50 20.59 0.33 15.71
C VAL A 50 19.54 1.16 16.43
N LEU A 51 19.60 2.48 16.28
CA LEU A 51 18.67 3.42 16.92
C LEU A 51 17.28 3.26 16.29
N ARG A 52 16.28 2.97 17.12
CA ARG A 52 14.88 2.85 16.68
C ARG A 52 14.23 4.23 16.62
N PRO A 53 13.28 4.46 15.68
CA PRO A 53 12.55 5.71 15.61
C PRO A 53 11.65 5.91 16.83
N LEU A 54 11.35 7.18 17.14
CA LEU A 54 10.39 7.57 18.18
C LEU A 54 8.98 7.14 17.77
N TYR A 55 8.16 6.69 18.73
CA TYR A 55 6.81 6.20 18.43
C TYR A 55 5.74 7.25 18.72
N MET A 56 5.37 8.03 17.69
CA MET A 56 4.38 9.10 17.75
C MET A 56 3.08 8.72 16.99
N ASP A 57 2.67 7.44 17.04
CA ASP A 57 1.52 6.91 16.29
C ASP A 57 0.56 6.07 17.16
N VAL A 58 0.35 6.48 18.42
CA VAL A 58 -0.41 5.68 19.40
C VAL A 58 -1.89 5.43 19.04
N GLN A 59 -2.47 6.22 18.13
CA GLN A 59 -3.81 5.97 17.60
C GLN A 59 -3.87 4.76 16.66
N ALA A 60 -2.76 4.37 16.02
CA ALA A 60 -2.68 3.13 15.26
C ALA A 60 -2.65 1.92 16.21
N THR A 61 -1.74 1.94 17.19
CA THR A 61 -1.71 1.00 18.31
C THR A 61 -0.85 1.55 19.45
N THR A 62 -1.09 1.13 20.68
CA THR A 62 -0.19 1.44 21.80
C THR A 62 0.81 0.33 22.05
N PRO A 63 2.00 0.62 22.64
CA PRO A 63 2.83 -0.41 23.27
C PRO A 63 2.05 -1.04 24.44
N LEU A 64 2.42 -2.27 24.79
CA LEU A 64 1.80 -2.98 25.91
C LEU A 64 2.39 -2.44 27.22
N ASP A 65 1.53 -2.03 28.17
CA ASP A 65 1.99 -1.54 29.47
C ASP A 65 2.66 -2.71 30.23
N PRO A 66 3.87 -2.57 30.78
CA PRO A 66 4.54 -3.68 31.46
C PRO A 66 3.70 -4.35 32.55
N ARG A 67 2.84 -3.59 33.26
CA ARG A 67 1.91 -4.11 34.27
C ARG A 67 0.87 -5.05 33.66
N VAL A 68 0.47 -4.79 32.42
CA VAL A 68 -0.44 -5.64 31.65
C VAL A 68 0.26 -6.94 31.25
N LEU A 69 1.52 -6.87 30.81
CA LEU A 69 2.27 -8.06 30.43
C LEU A 69 2.41 -9.01 31.62
N ASP A 70 2.79 -8.46 32.77
CA ASP A 70 2.96 -9.21 34.02
C ASP A 70 1.66 -9.92 34.42
N ALA A 71 0.51 -9.26 34.28
CA ALA A 71 -0.79 -9.87 34.54
C ALA A 71 -1.12 -11.02 33.56
N MET A 72 -0.65 -10.95 32.32
CA MET A 72 -0.91 -11.97 31.28
C MET A 72 -0.03 -13.21 31.40
N LEU A 73 1.26 -13.04 31.75
CA LEU A 73 2.26 -14.10 31.72
C LEU A 73 1.86 -15.39 32.46
N PRO A 74 1.24 -15.36 33.65
CA PRO A 74 0.80 -16.58 34.34
C PRO A 74 -0.15 -17.46 33.52
N TYR A 75 -1.02 -16.84 32.71
CA TYR A 75 -2.01 -17.53 31.88
C TYR A 75 -1.45 -17.99 30.52
N LEU A 76 -0.27 -17.50 30.15
CA LEU A 76 0.49 -18.00 29.00
C LEU A 76 1.35 -19.23 29.34
N VAL A 77 1.63 -19.45 30.62
CA VAL A 77 2.57 -20.49 31.06
C VAL A 77 1.90 -21.59 31.89
N ASN A 78 1.24 -21.25 33.00
CA ASN A 78 0.78 -22.23 34.00
C ASN A 78 -0.75 -22.33 34.07
N TYR A 79 -1.48 -21.22 33.90
CA TYR A 79 -2.94 -21.17 33.97
C TYR A 79 -3.58 -21.20 32.57
N TYR A 80 -3.17 -22.16 31.73
CA TYR A 80 -3.53 -22.26 30.30
C TYR A 80 -4.87 -22.94 30.02
N GLY A 81 -5.66 -23.27 31.05
CA GLY A 81 -6.92 -23.98 30.90
C GLY A 81 -7.94 -23.23 30.05
N ASN A 82 -8.81 -23.97 29.36
CA ASN A 82 -9.95 -23.38 28.65
C ASN A 82 -10.98 -22.86 29.68
N PRO A 83 -11.39 -21.57 29.63
CA PRO A 83 -12.33 -20.99 30.61
C PRO A 83 -13.73 -21.61 30.52
N HIS A 84 -14.02 -22.39 29.47
CA HIS A 84 -15.31 -23.09 29.32
C HIS A 84 -15.28 -24.52 29.92
N SER A 85 -14.13 -24.99 30.40
CA SER A 85 -14.00 -26.29 31.06
C SER A 85 -14.49 -26.24 32.51
N ARG A 86 -15.63 -26.89 32.80
CA ARG A 86 -16.28 -26.82 34.13
C ARG A 86 -15.88 -27.91 35.12
N THR A 87 -15.04 -28.86 34.72
CA THR A 87 -14.81 -30.10 35.49
C THR A 87 -13.48 -30.18 36.22
N HIS A 88 -12.57 -29.21 36.03
CA HIS A 88 -11.22 -29.27 36.58
C HIS A 88 -10.66 -27.89 36.93
N ALA A 89 -9.67 -27.87 37.83
CA ALA A 89 -9.06 -26.66 38.39
C ALA A 89 -8.57 -25.66 37.32
N TYR A 90 -7.86 -26.13 36.29
CA TYR A 90 -7.37 -25.26 35.21
C TYR A 90 -8.49 -24.47 34.51
N GLY A 91 -9.70 -25.05 34.40
CA GLY A 91 -10.84 -24.38 33.80
C GLY A 91 -11.45 -23.35 34.74
N TRP A 92 -11.60 -23.70 36.03
CA TRP A 92 -12.10 -22.78 37.06
C TRP A 92 -11.19 -21.57 37.28
N GLU A 93 -9.86 -21.76 37.29
CA GLU A 93 -8.87 -20.69 37.41
C GLU A 93 -8.93 -19.73 36.22
N SER A 94 -9.08 -20.28 35.02
CA SER A 94 -9.20 -19.52 33.76
C SER A 94 -10.52 -18.76 33.69
N GLU A 95 -11.64 -19.39 34.05
CA GLU A 95 -12.96 -18.75 34.15
C GLU A 95 -12.97 -17.60 35.16
N ALA A 96 -12.40 -17.81 36.35
CA ALA A 96 -12.30 -16.78 37.38
C ALA A 96 -11.43 -15.58 36.91
N ALA A 97 -10.40 -15.82 36.10
CA ALA A 97 -9.60 -14.77 35.51
C ALA A 97 -10.37 -13.96 34.46
N VAL A 98 -11.13 -14.64 33.58
CA VAL A 98 -12.01 -13.99 32.60
C VAL A 98 -13.07 -13.12 33.28
N GLU A 99 -13.72 -13.61 34.33
CA GLU A 99 -14.75 -12.84 35.03
C GLU A 99 -14.18 -11.66 35.83
N ARG A 100 -12.96 -11.77 36.38
CA ARG A 100 -12.25 -10.62 36.96
C ARG A 100 -11.94 -9.56 35.91
N ALA A 101 -11.43 -9.96 34.75
CA ALA A 101 -11.19 -9.05 33.64
C ALA A 101 -12.47 -8.36 33.18
N ARG A 102 -13.59 -9.11 33.14
CA ARG A 102 -14.91 -8.57 32.81
C ARG A 102 -15.36 -7.49 33.79
N GLN A 103 -15.11 -7.70 35.07
CA GLN A 103 -15.38 -6.69 36.11
C GLN A 103 -14.51 -5.44 35.94
N GLN A 104 -13.22 -5.58 35.63
CA GLN A 104 -12.32 -4.44 35.42
C GLN A 104 -12.78 -3.58 34.23
N VAL A 105 -13.14 -4.21 33.10
CA VAL A 105 -13.70 -3.50 31.94
C VAL A 105 -15.00 -2.78 32.31
N ALA A 106 -15.90 -3.46 33.03
CA ALA A 106 -17.19 -2.89 33.43
C ALA A 106 -17.04 -1.69 34.38
N SER A 107 -16.15 -1.79 35.37
CA SER A 107 -15.87 -0.74 36.34
C SER A 107 -15.35 0.55 35.69
N LEU A 108 -14.53 0.44 34.64
CA LEU A 108 -13.97 1.61 33.94
C LEU A 108 -15.05 2.47 33.26
N ILE A 109 -16.16 1.86 32.82
CA ILE A 109 -17.22 2.53 32.05
C ILE A 109 -18.55 2.65 32.81
N GLY A 110 -18.58 2.33 34.10
CA GLY A 110 -19.81 2.36 34.91
C GLY A 110 -20.86 1.31 34.54
N ALA A 111 -20.46 0.18 33.95
CA ALA A 111 -21.35 -0.89 33.51
C ALA A 111 -21.48 -2.03 34.54
N ASP A 112 -22.50 -2.88 34.36
CA ASP A 112 -22.55 -4.20 35.01
C ASP A 112 -21.66 -5.20 34.24
N PRO A 113 -20.87 -6.07 34.90
CA PRO A 113 -20.06 -7.09 34.20
C PRO A 113 -20.88 -7.98 33.27
N ARG A 114 -22.17 -8.14 33.57
CA ARG A 114 -23.13 -8.89 32.76
C ARG A 114 -23.56 -8.18 31.47
N GLU A 115 -23.04 -7.00 31.23
CA GLU A 115 -23.22 -6.20 30.02
C GLU A 115 -21.98 -6.24 29.12
N ILE A 116 -20.84 -6.73 29.62
CA ILE A 116 -19.59 -6.85 28.85
C ILE A 116 -19.52 -8.20 28.15
N ILE A 117 -19.25 -8.16 26.84
CA ILE A 117 -18.98 -9.31 25.97
C ILE A 117 -17.61 -9.13 25.33
N PHE A 118 -16.72 -10.13 25.45
CA PHE A 118 -15.41 -10.11 24.84
C PHE A 118 -15.46 -10.46 23.35
N THR A 119 -14.67 -9.72 22.57
CA THR A 119 -14.53 -9.83 21.12
C THR A 119 -13.04 -9.85 20.76
N SER A 120 -12.70 -9.96 19.48
CA SER A 120 -11.33 -9.85 18.97
C SER A 120 -10.84 -8.40 18.80
N GLY A 121 -11.72 -7.41 18.96
CA GLY A 121 -11.39 -5.99 18.81
C GLY A 121 -12.61 -5.10 18.56
N ALA A 122 -12.38 -3.80 18.43
CA ALA A 122 -13.45 -2.84 18.12
C ALA A 122 -14.10 -3.07 16.74
N THR A 123 -13.37 -3.58 15.75
CA THR A 123 -13.94 -3.92 14.43
C THR A 123 -15.05 -4.97 14.54
N GLU A 124 -14.81 -6.05 15.28
CA GLU A 124 -15.83 -7.08 15.54
C GLU A 124 -16.99 -6.50 16.37
N SER A 125 -16.67 -5.69 17.39
CA SER A 125 -17.66 -5.04 18.26
C SER A 125 -18.60 -4.11 17.47
N ASN A 126 -18.06 -3.25 16.60
CA ASN A 126 -18.83 -2.36 15.73
C ASN A 126 -19.75 -3.15 14.79
N ASN A 127 -19.25 -4.25 14.21
CA ASN A 127 -20.08 -5.12 13.36
C ASN A 127 -21.24 -5.74 14.15
N ILE A 128 -20.96 -6.29 15.34
CA ILE A 128 -22.00 -6.88 16.22
C ILE A 128 -23.04 -5.82 16.60
N ALA A 129 -22.61 -4.62 16.98
CA ALA A 129 -23.51 -3.54 17.36
C ALA A 129 -24.40 -3.10 16.20
N VAL A 130 -23.79 -2.73 15.07
CA VAL A 130 -24.50 -2.14 13.92
C VAL A 130 -25.38 -3.18 13.23
N LYS A 131 -24.81 -4.30 12.78
CA LYS A 131 -25.55 -5.34 12.06
C LYS A 131 -26.49 -6.09 12.99
N GLY A 132 -26.06 -6.39 14.21
CA GLY A 132 -26.86 -7.18 15.14
C GLY A 132 -28.11 -6.45 15.64
N VAL A 133 -28.05 -5.14 15.92
CA VAL A 133 -29.26 -4.36 16.26
C VAL A 133 -30.17 -4.21 15.03
N ALA A 134 -29.61 -3.86 13.87
CA ALA A 134 -30.37 -3.71 12.64
C ALA A 134 -31.18 -4.98 12.30
N ARG A 135 -30.50 -6.13 12.23
CA ARG A 135 -31.11 -7.41 11.86
C ARG A 135 -32.13 -7.89 12.88
N PHE A 136 -31.88 -7.72 14.17
CA PHE A 136 -32.83 -8.11 15.21
C PHE A 136 -34.17 -7.36 15.09
N TYR A 137 -34.13 -6.05 14.78
CA TYR A 137 -35.32 -5.21 14.71
C TYR A 137 -35.89 -5.00 13.29
N ARG A 138 -35.33 -5.68 12.28
CA ARG A 138 -35.64 -5.52 10.84
C ARG A 138 -37.11 -5.63 10.45
N SER A 139 -37.91 -6.35 11.25
CA SER A 139 -39.34 -6.53 10.99
C SER A 139 -40.17 -5.26 11.24
N ARG A 140 -39.65 -4.33 12.04
CA ARG A 140 -40.35 -3.09 12.43
C ARG A 140 -39.56 -1.82 12.12
N LYS A 141 -38.23 -1.92 12.09
CA LYS A 141 -37.32 -0.78 11.96
C LYS A 141 -36.29 -1.11 10.89
N LYS A 142 -36.18 -0.26 9.86
CA LYS A 142 -35.32 -0.45 8.70
C LYS A 142 -34.43 0.76 8.40
N HIS A 143 -34.34 1.71 9.34
CA HIS A 143 -33.51 2.90 9.18
C HIS A 143 -32.40 2.94 10.23
N LEU A 144 -31.18 3.28 9.81
CA LEU A 144 -30.02 3.53 10.66
C LEU A 144 -29.48 4.94 10.39
N ILE A 145 -28.87 5.54 11.41
CA ILE A 145 -28.17 6.81 11.30
C ILE A 145 -26.73 6.61 11.75
N THR A 146 -25.79 7.11 10.96
CA THR A 146 -24.36 7.12 11.26
C THR A 146 -23.73 8.43 10.79
N THR A 147 -22.44 8.68 11.07
CA THR A 147 -21.74 9.88 10.58
C THR A 147 -20.80 9.57 9.41
N GLN A 148 -20.48 10.55 8.58
CA GLN A 148 -19.48 10.42 7.51
C GLN A 148 -18.05 10.23 8.03
N THR A 149 -17.80 10.59 9.29
CA THR A 149 -16.48 10.54 9.95
C THR A 149 -16.23 9.29 10.77
N GLU A 150 -17.13 8.30 10.74
CA GLU A 150 -16.93 7.05 11.46
C GLU A 150 -15.73 6.26 10.93
N HIS A 151 -15.21 5.35 11.76
CA HIS A 151 -14.23 4.38 11.31
C HIS A 151 -14.80 3.51 10.17
N LYS A 152 -13.95 3.13 9.21
CA LYS A 152 -14.33 2.40 7.99
C LYS A 152 -15.15 1.14 8.26
N CYS A 153 -14.93 0.44 9.37
CA CYS A 153 -15.71 -0.76 9.71
C CYS A 153 -17.18 -0.48 10.07
N VAL A 154 -17.52 0.70 10.60
CA VAL A 154 -18.91 1.14 10.81
C VAL A 154 -19.53 1.50 9.46
N LEU A 155 -18.84 2.34 8.67
CA LEU A 155 -19.30 2.74 7.33
C LEU A 155 -19.56 1.53 6.42
N ASP A 156 -18.66 0.55 6.45
CA ASP A 156 -18.79 -0.66 5.64
C ASP A 156 -19.89 -1.60 6.16
N SER A 157 -20.09 -1.65 7.49
CA SER A 157 -21.23 -2.36 8.08
C SER A 157 -22.55 -1.76 7.64
N CYS A 158 -22.63 -0.43 7.58
CA CYS A 158 -23.78 0.30 7.06
C CYS A 158 -24.02 0.02 5.57
N ARG A 159 -22.99 0.12 4.71
CA ARG A 159 -23.10 -0.21 3.28
C ARG A 159 -23.58 -1.64 3.03
N SER A 160 -23.08 -2.60 3.82
CA SER A 160 -23.56 -3.99 3.78
C SER A 160 -25.05 -4.09 4.13
N LEU A 161 -25.55 -3.31 5.10
CA LEU A 161 -26.97 -3.30 5.45
C LEU A 161 -27.83 -2.58 4.41
N GLU A 162 -27.30 -1.59 3.69
CA GLU A 162 -27.99 -0.97 2.55
C GLU A 162 -28.27 -2.01 1.45
N ALA A 163 -27.29 -2.87 1.16
CA ALA A 163 -27.49 -4.01 0.25
C ALA A 163 -28.52 -5.04 0.78
N GLU A 164 -28.70 -5.14 2.10
CA GLU A 164 -29.76 -5.95 2.74
C GLU A 164 -31.13 -5.22 2.78
N GLY A 165 -31.26 -4.04 2.17
CA GLY A 165 -32.50 -3.28 2.06
C GLY A 165 -32.83 -2.40 3.27
N PHE A 166 -31.85 -2.07 4.10
CA PHE A 166 -31.98 -0.99 5.09
C PHE A 166 -31.72 0.37 4.44
N LYS A 167 -32.29 1.42 5.02
CA LYS A 167 -31.91 2.81 4.72
C LYS A 167 -30.86 3.25 5.72
N VAL A 168 -29.79 3.89 5.26
CA VAL A 168 -28.79 4.50 6.13
C VAL A 168 -28.69 5.99 5.83
N THR A 169 -28.82 6.81 6.87
CA THR A 169 -28.48 8.24 6.80
C THR A 169 -27.05 8.43 7.29
N TYR A 170 -26.18 8.94 6.40
CA TYR A 170 -24.81 9.34 6.73
C TYR A 170 -24.77 10.84 7.00
N LEU A 171 -24.91 11.22 8.28
CA LEU A 171 -24.89 12.61 8.69
C LEU A 171 -23.56 13.28 8.36
N PRO A 172 -23.58 14.47 7.74
CA PRO A 172 -22.38 15.28 7.62
C PRO A 172 -21.95 15.77 9.01
N VAL A 173 -20.75 16.33 9.06
CA VAL A 173 -20.23 17.03 10.23
C VAL A 173 -19.97 18.49 9.88
N GLN A 174 -19.95 19.34 10.89
CA GLN A 174 -19.49 20.71 10.73
C GLN A 174 -17.97 20.72 10.43
N LYS A 175 -17.43 21.88 10.03
CA LYS A 175 -15.97 22.04 9.83
C LYS A 175 -15.14 21.73 11.09
N SER A 176 -15.76 21.84 12.26
CA SER A 176 -15.21 21.44 13.55
C SER A 176 -15.05 19.93 13.70
N GLY A 177 -15.64 19.12 12.82
CA GLY A 177 -15.75 17.66 12.97
C GLY A 177 -16.87 17.20 13.89
N ILE A 178 -17.62 18.12 14.49
CA ILE A 178 -18.74 17.82 15.40
C ILE A 178 -20.03 17.72 14.58
N ILE A 179 -20.91 16.76 14.92
CA ILE A 179 -22.22 16.65 14.28
C ILE A 179 -23.15 17.81 14.67
N ASP A 180 -24.11 18.13 13.79
CA ASP A 180 -25.23 18.99 14.16
C ASP A 180 -26.31 18.18 14.90
N LEU A 181 -26.56 18.51 16.17
CA LEU A 181 -27.55 17.83 16.99
C LEU A 181 -28.99 18.02 16.49
N GLN A 182 -29.30 19.14 15.84
CA GLN A 182 -30.62 19.39 15.27
C GLN A 182 -30.84 18.53 14.03
N GLU A 183 -29.81 18.37 13.19
CA GLU A 183 -29.86 17.49 12.02
C GLU A 183 -29.98 16.02 12.45
N LEU A 184 -29.24 15.60 13.47
CA LEU A 184 -29.41 14.28 14.08
C LEU A 184 -30.84 14.07 14.58
N GLU A 185 -31.38 15.04 15.33
CA GLU A 185 -32.73 14.94 15.86
C GLU A 185 -33.76 14.85 14.73
N ALA A 186 -33.62 15.65 13.67
CA ALA A 186 -34.50 15.65 12.51
C ALA A 186 -34.41 14.36 11.68
N ALA A 187 -33.22 13.75 11.60
CA ALA A 187 -33.00 12.51 10.85
C ALA A 187 -33.63 11.28 11.53
N ILE A 188 -33.93 11.34 12.83
CA ILE A 188 -34.58 10.23 13.55
C ILE A 188 -36.04 10.07 13.10
N GLN A 189 -36.32 8.92 12.49
CA GLN A 189 -37.62 8.49 11.98
C GLN A 189 -38.27 7.44 12.91
N PRO A 190 -39.59 7.19 12.80
CA PRO A 190 -40.27 6.16 13.60
C PRO A 190 -39.67 4.76 13.45
N ASP A 191 -39.16 4.44 12.26
CA ASP A 191 -38.53 3.17 11.91
C ASP A 191 -36.99 3.18 12.09
N THR A 192 -36.40 4.22 12.71
CA THR A 192 -34.97 4.22 13.08
C THR A 192 -34.72 3.20 14.20
N SER A 193 -33.80 2.25 13.98
CA SER A 193 -33.36 1.28 15.00
C SER A 193 -32.13 1.71 15.77
N LEU A 194 -31.18 2.36 15.10
CA LEU A 194 -29.86 2.63 15.66
C LEU A 194 -29.34 4.00 15.20
N VAL A 195 -28.76 4.72 16.14
CA VAL A 195 -27.83 5.83 15.89
C VAL A 195 -26.43 5.33 16.28
N SER A 196 -25.46 5.46 15.38
CA SER A 196 -24.04 5.13 15.60
C SER A 196 -23.17 6.38 15.44
N VAL A 197 -22.57 6.85 16.52
CA VAL A 197 -21.65 8.01 16.49
C VAL A 197 -20.48 7.72 17.42
N MET A 198 -19.25 7.74 16.90
CA MET A 198 -18.03 7.46 17.65
C MET A 198 -17.72 8.55 18.70
N THR A 199 -17.16 8.15 19.84
CA THR A 199 -16.84 9.06 20.95
C THR A 199 -15.69 10.01 20.63
N VAL A 200 -14.58 9.46 20.10
CA VAL A 200 -13.38 10.21 19.71
C VAL A 200 -12.99 9.75 18.31
N ASN A 201 -12.87 10.68 17.37
CA ASN A 201 -12.42 10.35 16.04
C ASN A 201 -10.96 9.89 16.03
N ASN A 202 -10.66 8.80 15.32
CA ASN A 202 -9.34 8.19 15.29
C ASN A 202 -8.28 8.94 14.48
N GLU A 203 -8.67 9.96 13.73
CA GLU A 203 -7.81 10.68 12.80
C GLU A 203 -7.57 12.13 13.23
N ILE A 204 -8.64 12.84 13.59
CA ILE A 204 -8.58 14.26 14.00
C ILE A 204 -8.74 14.45 15.52
N GLY A 205 -9.06 13.41 16.28
CA GLY A 205 -9.13 13.47 17.75
C GLY A 205 -10.36 14.21 18.31
N VAL A 206 -11.26 14.70 17.46
CA VAL A 206 -12.48 15.42 17.88
C VAL A 206 -13.38 14.52 18.73
N LYS A 207 -13.92 15.09 19.80
CA LYS A 207 -14.85 14.48 20.73
C LYS A 207 -16.28 14.83 20.35
N GLN A 208 -17.12 13.83 20.10
CA GLN A 208 -18.55 14.05 19.88
C GLN A 208 -19.30 14.26 21.20
N PRO A 209 -20.42 15.00 21.22
CA PRO A 209 -21.22 15.28 22.42
C PRO A 209 -22.09 14.06 22.81
N ILE A 210 -21.45 13.00 23.31
CA ILE A 210 -22.08 11.68 23.52
C ILE A 210 -23.25 11.72 24.52
N ALA A 211 -23.19 12.54 25.58
CA ALA A 211 -24.30 12.65 26.53
C ALA A 211 -25.54 13.31 25.92
N GLU A 212 -25.37 14.33 25.09
CA GLU A 212 -26.42 15.01 24.33
C GLU A 212 -27.05 14.05 23.33
N ILE A 213 -26.23 13.33 22.57
CA ILE A 213 -26.68 12.33 21.59
C ILE A 213 -27.49 11.22 22.30
N GLY A 214 -26.97 10.71 23.41
CA GLY A 214 -27.66 9.71 24.22
C GLY A 214 -29.00 10.22 24.79
N ARG A 215 -29.09 11.49 25.18
CA ARG A 215 -30.36 12.13 25.59
C ARG A 215 -31.39 12.15 24.46
N ILE A 216 -30.99 12.52 23.24
CA ILE A 216 -31.87 12.53 22.06
C ILE A 216 -32.32 11.10 21.71
N CYS A 217 -31.39 10.13 21.67
CA CYS A 217 -31.72 8.74 21.34
C CYS A 217 -32.68 8.14 22.38
N SER A 218 -32.41 8.38 23.67
CA SER A 218 -33.24 7.90 24.78
C SER A 218 -34.65 8.50 24.76
N SER A 219 -34.80 9.81 24.50
CA SER A 219 -36.11 10.46 24.44
C SER A 219 -36.97 9.92 23.28
N LYS A 220 -36.33 9.56 22.16
CA LYS A 220 -36.97 8.98 20.98
C LYS A 220 -37.05 7.45 20.97
N LYS A 221 -36.56 6.78 22.02
CA LYS A 221 -36.52 5.30 22.15
C LYS A 221 -35.80 4.63 20.98
N VAL A 222 -34.69 5.21 20.54
CA VAL A 222 -33.76 4.67 19.54
C VAL A 222 -32.49 4.21 20.24
N TYR A 223 -31.92 3.09 19.83
CA TYR A 223 -30.68 2.60 20.44
C TYR A 223 -29.49 3.46 20.03
N PHE A 224 -28.60 3.70 20.98
CA PHE A 224 -27.37 4.45 20.75
C PHE A 224 -26.13 3.56 20.88
N HIS A 225 -25.43 3.39 19.76
CA HIS A 225 -24.09 2.80 19.71
C HIS A 225 -23.05 3.91 19.62
N THR A 226 -21.95 3.77 20.38
CA THR A 226 -20.75 4.58 20.18
C THR A 226 -19.50 3.70 20.05
N ASP A 227 -18.70 3.97 19.01
CA ASP A 227 -17.33 3.48 18.95
C ASP A 227 -16.44 4.30 19.90
N ALA A 228 -16.05 3.70 21.01
CA ALA A 228 -15.21 4.31 22.03
C ALA A 228 -13.77 3.78 22.01
N ALA A 229 -13.33 3.11 20.92
CA ALA A 229 -12.00 2.50 20.84
C ALA A 229 -10.85 3.51 21.13
N GLN A 230 -11.01 4.76 20.70
CA GLN A 230 -10.03 5.82 20.94
C GLN A 230 -10.28 6.61 22.23
N ALA A 231 -11.40 6.40 22.92
CA ALA A 231 -11.81 7.21 24.07
C ALA A 231 -11.62 6.49 25.42
N VAL A 232 -11.90 5.18 25.46
CA VAL A 232 -11.81 4.39 26.70
C VAL A 232 -10.42 4.53 27.32
N GLY A 233 -10.38 4.72 28.63
CA GLY A 233 -9.15 4.84 29.41
C GLY A 233 -8.41 6.18 29.26
N LYS A 234 -8.93 7.12 28.47
CA LYS A 234 -8.28 8.42 28.16
C LYS A 234 -9.14 9.61 28.53
N ILE A 235 -10.45 9.45 28.46
CA ILE A 235 -11.45 10.39 28.95
C ILE A 235 -12.49 9.64 29.80
N PRO A 236 -13.15 10.32 30.75
CA PRO A 236 -14.20 9.72 31.54
C PRO A 236 -15.37 9.27 30.65
N LEU A 237 -15.82 8.03 30.83
CA LEU A 237 -17.00 7.47 30.18
C LEU A 237 -17.85 6.76 31.22
N ASP A 238 -19.12 7.12 31.28
CA ASP A 238 -20.12 6.39 32.07
C ASP A 238 -21.31 6.06 31.16
N VAL A 239 -21.57 4.76 30.99
CA VAL A 239 -22.62 4.31 30.07
C VAL A 239 -24.01 4.78 30.49
N ASN A 240 -24.27 4.98 31.79
CA ASN A 240 -25.58 5.37 32.31
C ASN A 240 -25.81 6.87 32.20
N ASP A 241 -24.84 7.68 32.62
CA ASP A 241 -24.92 9.14 32.55
C ASP A 241 -25.00 9.60 31.09
N MET A 242 -24.21 8.97 30.21
CA MET A 242 -24.21 9.25 28.78
C MET A 242 -25.31 8.54 27.99
N LYS A 243 -26.15 7.73 28.65
CA LYS A 243 -27.27 6.98 28.04
C LYS A 243 -26.87 6.15 26.81
N ILE A 244 -25.70 5.50 26.92
CA ILE A 244 -25.18 4.61 25.89
C ILE A 244 -25.88 3.26 25.99
N ASP A 245 -26.29 2.68 24.86
CA ASP A 245 -26.90 1.35 24.80
C ASP A 245 -25.91 0.28 24.36
N LEU A 246 -25.00 0.64 23.44
CA LEU A 246 -23.90 -0.22 23.00
C LEU A 246 -22.59 0.58 22.92
N MET A 247 -21.46 -0.01 23.32
CA MET A 247 -20.15 0.63 23.21
C MET A 247 -19.10 -0.35 22.72
N SER A 248 -18.32 0.04 21.71
CA SER A 248 -17.17 -0.74 21.23
C SER A 248 -15.87 -0.33 21.90
N ILE A 249 -15.07 -1.32 22.29
CA ILE A 249 -13.82 -1.14 23.05
C ILE A 249 -12.71 -1.97 22.40
N SER A 250 -11.50 -1.41 22.34
CA SER A 250 -10.31 -2.07 21.78
C SER A 250 -9.16 -2.11 22.78
N GLY A 251 -8.61 -3.30 23.07
CA GLY A 251 -7.53 -3.46 24.05
C GLY A 251 -6.21 -2.78 23.64
N HIS A 252 -5.83 -2.90 22.37
CA HIS A 252 -4.56 -2.36 21.87
C HIS A 252 -4.53 -0.84 21.64
N LYS A 253 -5.61 -0.14 21.99
CA LYS A 253 -5.67 1.33 22.04
C LYS A 253 -5.55 1.87 23.47
N ILE A 254 -5.46 0.99 24.46
CA ILE A 254 -5.38 1.33 25.90
C ILE A 254 -4.20 0.63 26.59
N TYR A 255 -3.11 0.42 25.87
CA TYR A 255 -1.90 -0.26 26.34
C TYR A 255 -2.10 -1.74 26.71
N GLY A 256 -3.18 -2.35 26.20
CA GLY A 256 -3.45 -3.78 26.27
C GLY A 256 -2.98 -4.55 25.04
N PRO A 257 -3.18 -5.88 25.01
CA PRO A 257 -2.78 -6.71 23.89
C PRO A 257 -3.64 -6.50 22.63
N LYS A 258 -3.06 -6.79 21.46
CA LYS A 258 -3.76 -6.88 20.17
C LYS A 258 -4.60 -8.16 20.11
N GLY A 259 -5.64 -8.16 19.26
CA GLY A 259 -6.51 -9.32 19.05
C GLY A 259 -7.57 -9.53 20.14
N VAL A 260 -7.83 -8.52 20.97
CA VAL A 260 -8.93 -8.53 21.94
C VAL A 260 -9.63 -7.17 22.03
N GLY A 261 -10.94 -7.22 22.23
CA GLY A 261 -11.79 -6.08 22.49
C GLY A 261 -13.00 -6.49 23.32
N ALA A 262 -13.92 -5.55 23.50
CA ALA A 262 -15.19 -5.83 24.15
C ALA A 262 -16.29 -4.97 23.56
N ILE A 263 -17.51 -5.49 23.62
CA ILE A 263 -18.73 -4.75 23.38
C ILE A 263 -19.54 -4.69 24.68
N TYR A 264 -19.88 -3.48 25.10
CA TYR A 264 -20.92 -3.24 26.10
C TYR A 264 -22.28 -3.36 25.43
N ILE A 265 -23.20 -4.10 26.02
CA ILE A 265 -24.60 -4.21 25.58
C ILE A 265 -25.49 -4.04 26.80
N ARG A 266 -26.19 -2.91 26.86
CA ARG A 266 -27.08 -2.57 27.97
C ARG A 266 -28.16 -3.62 28.18
N ARG A 267 -28.34 -4.02 29.44
CA ARG A 267 -29.38 -4.97 29.87
C ARG A 267 -30.63 -4.30 30.40
N ARG A 268 -30.54 -3.04 30.87
CA ARG A 268 -31.68 -2.27 31.37
C ARG A 268 -31.64 -0.81 30.89
N PRO A 269 -32.63 -0.37 30.07
CA PRO A 269 -33.58 -1.20 29.32
C PRO A 269 -32.86 -2.23 28.43
N ARG A 270 -33.51 -3.37 28.17
CA ARG A 270 -32.87 -4.48 27.47
C ARG A 270 -32.63 -4.15 25.99
N VAL A 271 -31.37 -4.11 25.59
CA VAL A 271 -30.96 -4.08 24.18
C VAL A 271 -30.93 -5.52 23.66
N ARG A 272 -31.37 -5.72 22.42
CA ARG A 272 -31.34 -7.02 21.75
C ARG A 272 -30.52 -6.91 20.48
N VAL A 273 -29.66 -7.89 20.29
CA VAL A 273 -28.68 -7.95 19.22
C VAL A 273 -28.71 -9.37 18.67
N GLU A 274 -28.78 -9.50 17.35
CA GLU A 274 -28.58 -10.77 16.66
C GLU A 274 -27.09 -11.11 16.64
N ALA A 275 -26.73 -12.32 17.06
CA ALA A 275 -25.34 -12.77 17.06
C ALA A 275 -24.85 -13.01 15.63
N LEU A 276 -23.66 -12.51 15.30
CA LEU A 276 -23.05 -12.72 13.98
C LEU A 276 -22.20 -13.99 13.92
N GLN A 277 -21.52 -14.33 15.01
CA GLN A 277 -20.66 -15.51 15.09
C GLN A 277 -21.40 -16.69 15.73
N SER A 278 -21.78 -17.65 14.89
CA SER A 278 -22.46 -18.89 15.28
C SER A 278 -21.51 -19.85 16.02
N GLY A 279 -22.04 -20.67 16.93
CA GLY A 279 -21.26 -21.69 17.64
C GLY A 279 -21.89 -22.10 18.98
N GLY A 280 -21.05 -22.54 19.93
CA GLY A 280 -21.46 -23.21 21.17
C GLY A 280 -22.08 -22.33 22.26
N GLY A 281 -22.46 -21.09 21.96
CA GLY A 281 -23.17 -20.23 22.91
C GLY A 281 -22.30 -19.54 23.96
N GLN A 282 -20.97 -19.51 23.76
CA GLN A 282 -20.05 -18.70 24.59
C GLN A 282 -20.44 -17.22 24.55
N GLU A 283 -19.96 -16.46 25.55
CA GLU A 283 -20.30 -15.04 25.72
C GLU A 283 -21.82 -14.80 25.62
N ARG A 284 -22.58 -15.67 26.30
CA ARG A 284 -24.05 -15.62 26.41
C ARG A 284 -24.76 -15.69 25.07
N GLY A 285 -24.18 -16.41 24.11
CA GLY A 285 -24.72 -16.63 22.77
C GLY A 285 -24.58 -15.45 21.82
N LEU A 286 -23.87 -14.40 22.21
CA LEU A 286 -23.65 -13.22 21.36
C LEU A 286 -22.33 -13.29 20.59
N ARG A 287 -21.33 -13.99 21.13
CA ARG A 287 -20.02 -14.18 20.51
C ARG A 287 -19.48 -15.58 20.82
N SER A 288 -19.81 -16.54 19.96
CA SER A 288 -19.39 -17.93 20.16
C SER A 288 -17.88 -18.13 19.98
N GLY A 289 -17.32 -19.22 20.50
CA GLY A 289 -15.88 -19.53 20.40
C GLY A 289 -15.15 -19.41 21.74
N THR A 290 -13.99 -20.07 21.86
CA THR A 290 -13.19 -20.04 23.08
C THR A 290 -12.76 -18.62 23.40
N VAL A 291 -12.94 -18.21 24.66
CA VAL A 291 -12.53 -16.88 25.13
C VAL A 291 -11.03 -16.94 25.38
N PRO A 292 -10.21 -16.07 24.76
CA PRO A 292 -8.75 -16.16 24.89
C PRO A 292 -8.31 -15.57 26.24
N THR A 293 -8.29 -16.39 27.28
CA THR A 293 -8.02 -15.98 28.68
C THR A 293 -6.84 -15.02 28.83
N PRO A 294 -5.63 -15.29 28.25
CA PRO A 294 -4.51 -14.38 28.42
C PRO A 294 -4.78 -12.98 27.85
N LEU A 295 -5.41 -12.89 26.68
CA LEU A 295 -5.71 -11.61 26.05
C LEU A 295 -6.78 -10.84 26.83
N VAL A 296 -7.82 -11.54 27.29
CA VAL A 296 -8.88 -10.95 28.11
C VAL A 296 -8.34 -10.45 29.45
N VAL A 297 -7.48 -11.22 30.11
CA VAL A 297 -6.78 -10.76 31.33
C VAL A 297 -5.97 -9.51 31.04
N GLY A 298 -5.23 -9.49 29.93
CA GLY A 298 -4.47 -8.31 29.51
C GLY A 298 -5.37 -7.08 29.28
N MET A 299 -6.53 -7.27 28.65
CA MET A 299 -7.51 -6.20 28.46
C MET A 299 -8.08 -5.69 29.79
N GLY A 300 -8.45 -6.59 30.71
CA GLY A 300 -8.95 -6.22 32.03
C GLY A 300 -7.91 -5.43 32.84
N ALA A 301 -6.67 -5.90 32.86
CA ALA A 301 -5.56 -5.21 33.52
C ALA A 301 -5.31 -3.83 32.88
N ALA A 302 -5.38 -3.72 31.55
CA ALA A 302 -5.25 -2.45 30.85
C ALA A 302 -6.36 -1.46 31.24
N CYS A 303 -7.60 -1.92 31.39
CA CYS A 303 -8.72 -1.10 31.86
C CYS A 303 -8.52 -0.64 33.31
N GLU A 304 -8.06 -1.51 34.21
CA GLU A 304 -7.78 -1.16 35.60
C GLU A 304 -6.66 -0.12 35.71
N VAL A 305 -5.55 -0.34 35.00
CA VAL A 305 -4.45 0.62 34.94
C VAL A 305 -4.93 1.95 34.36
N ALA A 306 -5.70 1.92 33.27
CA ALA A 306 -6.22 3.14 32.68
C ALA A 306 -7.14 3.90 33.65
N GLN A 307 -7.95 3.21 34.45
CA GLN A 307 -8.79 3.85 35.48
C GLN A 307 -7.95 4.59 36.53
N GLN A 308 -6.80 4.04 36.90
CA GLN A 308 -5.89 4.63 37.90
C GLN A 308 -5.09 5.81 37.32
N GLU A 309 -4.62 5.68 36.08
CA GLU A 309 -3.72 6.64 35.45
C GLU A 309 -4.44 7.75 34.67
N MET A 310 -5.75 7.63 34.41
CA MET A 310 -6.48 8.51 33.46
C MET A 310 -6.26 9.99 33.73
N GLU A 311 -6.38 10.42 34.99
CA GLU A 311 -6.24 11.84 35.36
C GLU A 311 -4.81 12.34 35.13
N TYR A 312 -3.81 11.57 35.58
CA TYR A 312 -2.39 11.88 35.39
C TYR A 312 -2.01 11.90 33.90
N ASP A 313 -2.42 10.86 33.15
CA ASP A 313 -2.19 10.75 31.73
C ASP A 313 -2.82 11.92 30.98
N HIS A 314 -4.05 12.31 31.33
CA HIS A 314 -4.74 13.42 30.69
C HIS A 314 -4.02 14.75 30.91
N GLU A 315 -3.60 15.07 32.15
CA GLU A 315 -2.86 16.29 32.45
C GLU A 315 -1.52 16.33 31.69
N ARG A 316 -0.77 15.21 31.73
CA ARG A 316 0.56 15.13 31.12
C ARG A 316 0.49 15.18 29.60
N ILE A 317 -0.41 14.42 28.98
CA ILE A 317 -0.61 14.41 27.52
C ILE A 317 -1.11 15.78 27.05
N SER A 318 -1.96 16.46 27.80
CA SER A 318 -2.40 17.83 27.47
C SER A 318 -1.24 18.82 27.40
N LYS A 319 -0.33 18.79 28.38
CA LYS A 319 0.88 19.64 28.39
C LYS A 319 1.79 19.35 27.19
N LEU A 320 2.00 18.07 26.86
CA LEU A 320 2.81 17.65 25.72
C LEU A 320 2.18 18.03 24.37
N ALA A 321 0.86 17.90 24.26
CA ALA A 321 0.10 18.28 23.09
C ALA A 321 0.14 19.78 22.84
N GLU A 322 -0.09 20.58 23.88
CA GLU A 322 0.02 22.04 23.81
C GLU A 322 1.44 22.46 23.40
N ARG A 323 2.46 21.83 23.98
CA ARG A 323 3.87 22.07 23.62
C ARG A 323 4.14 21.76 22.14
N LEU A 324 3.69 20.60 21.64
CA LEU A 324 3.86 20.21 20.24
C LEU A 324 3.18 21.21 19.30
N THR A 325 1.89 21.45 19.51
CA THR A 325 1.06 22.28 18.63
C THR A 325 1.54 23.73 18.65
N GLN A 326 1.77 24.33 19.82
CA GLN A 326 2.20 25.72 19.90
C GLN A 326 3.58 25.94 19.27
N LYS A 327 4.55 25.05 19.51
CA LYS A 327 5.89 25.23 18.95
C LYS A 327 5.89 25.11 17.43
N ILE A 328 5.15 24.14 16.88
CA ILE A 328 5.01 23.97 15.44
C ILE A 328 4.32 25.19 14.82
N MET A 329 3.13 25.56 15.31
CA MET A 329 2.33 26.65 14.73
C MET A 329 2.95 28.04 14.91
N LYS A 330 3.73 28.28 15.97
CA LYS A 330 4.49 29.54 16.13
C LYS A 330 5.70 29.63 15.20
N SER A 331 6.29 28.49 14.83
CA SER A 331 7.54 28.43 14.07
C SER A 331 7.34 28.27 12.56
N LEU A 332 6.13 27.91 12.13
CA LEU A 332 5.77 27.67 10.75
C LEU A 332 4.47 28.44 10.42
N PRO A 333 4.46 29.26 9.35
CA PRO A 333 3.21 29.83 8.83
C PRO A 333 2.36 28.73 8.18
N ASP A 334 1.09 29.03 7.88
CA ASP A 334 0.21 28.17 7.07
C ASP A 334 0.12 26.70 7.58
N VAL A 335 0.00 26.55 8.90
CA VAL A 335 -0.30 25.27 9.56
C VAL A 335 -1.70 25.36 10.13
N VAL A 336 -2.55 24.38 9.79
CA VAL A 336 -3.95 24.33 10.22
C VAL A 336 -4.17 23.08 11.06
N MET A 337 -4.82 23.22 12.21
CA MET A 337 -5.28 22.07 12.99
C MET A 337 -6.63 21.60 12.45
N ASN A 338 -6.73 20.31 12.12
CA ASN A 338 -7.97 19.71 11.64
C ASN A 338 -8.83 19.27 12.82
N GLY A 339 -10.06 19.76 12.87
CA GLY A 339 -11.01 19.53 13.96
C GLY A 339 -11.08 20.67 14.99
N ASP A 340 -12.09 20.61 15.85
CA ASP A 340 -12.31 21.59 16.92
C ASP A 340 -11.19 21.53 17.98
N PRO A 341 -10.52 22.64 18.32
CA PRO A 341 -9.45 22.65 19.31
C PRO A 341 -9.96 22.57 20.77
N GLU A 342 -11.22 22.93 21.04
CA GLU A 342 -11.80 22.88 22.38
C GLU A 342 -12.43 21.51 22.67
N GLN A 343 -13.15 20.96 21.69
CA GLN A 343 -13.76 19.63 21.79
C GLN A 343 -12.85 18.54 21.21
N HIS A 344 -11.66 18.42 21.81
CA HIS A 344 -10.57 17.58 21.31
C HIS A 344 -10.02 16.62 22.37
N TYR A 345 -9.56 15.44 21.93
CA TYR A 345 -8.70 14.59 22.74
C TYR A 345 -7.22 14.92 22.47
N PRO A 346 -6.48 15.47 23.46
CA PRO A 346 -5.16 16.07 23.24
C PRO A 346 -4.10 15.09 22.69
N GLY A 347 -4.25 13.79 22.93
CA GLY A 347 -3.28 12.80 22.44
C GLY A 347 -3.37 12.48 20.94
N CYS A 348 -4.33 13.03 20.19
CA CYS A 348 -4.50 12.79 18.75
C CYS A 348 -4.53 14.12 17.99
N ILE A 349 -3.37 14.65 17.60
CA ILE A 349 -3.26 15.95 16.95
C ILE A 349 -3.15 15.75 15.45
N ASN A 350 -3.99 16.41 14.66
CA ASN A 350 -3.92 16.36 13.21
C ASN A 350 -3.67 17.76 12.65
N LEU A 351 -2.53 17.95 11.99
CA LEU A 351 -2.11 19.23 11.42
C LEU A 351 -1.90 19.11 9.91
N SER A 352 -2.50 20.01 9.14
CA SER A 352 -2.19 20.21 7.72
C SER A 352 -1.10 21.25 7.55
N PHE A 353 -0.06 20.90 6.78
CA PHE A 353 1.08 21.76 6.48
C PHE A 353 0.98 22.24 5.03
N ALA A 354 0.41 23.42 4.81
CA ALA A 354 0.26 23.93 3.44
C ALA A 354 1.59 23.93 2.68
N TYR A 355 1.50 23.63 1.38
CA TYR A 355 2.63 23.55 0.43
C TYR A 355 3.61 22.39 0.68
N VAL A 356 3.28 21.45 1.57
CA VAL A 356 4.06 20.24 1.85
C VAL A 356 3.15 19.02 1.74
N GLU A 357 3.46 18.10 0.84
CA GLU A 357 2.73 16.83 0.73
C GLU A 357 3.06 15.93 1.95
N GLY A 358 2.04 15.28 2.52
CA GLY A 358 2.10 14.59 3.80
C GLY A 358 3.02 13.37 3.79
N GLU A 359 2.99 12.54 2.74
CA GLU A 359 3.88 11.38 2.61
C GLU A 359 5.35 11.81 2.53
N SER A 360 5.64 12.88 1.78
CA SER A 360 6.96 13.48 1.67
C SER A 360 7.49 13.94 3.04
N LEU A 361 6.61 14.48 3.90
CA LEU A 361 6.96 14.86 5.26
C LEU A 361 7.16 13.64 6.16
N LEU A 362 6.34 12.58 6.03
CA LEU A 362 6.53 11.31 6.74
C LEU A 362 7.89 10.66 6.38
N MET A 363 8.23 10.60 5.09
CA MET A 363 9.52 10.08 4.61
C MET A 363 10.70 10.93 5.11
N ALA A 364 10.53 12.25 5.20
CA ALA A 364 11.54 13.13 5.74
C ALA A 364 11.72 12.92 7.26
N LEU A 365 10.65 12.58 7.97
CA LEU A 365 10.64 12.27 9.41
C LEU A 365 10.97 10.79 9.69
N LYS A 366 11.96 10.21 8.99
CA LYS A 366 12.36 8.79 9.11
C LYS A 366 12.68 8.31 10.54
N ASP A 367 13.08 9.23 11.43
CA ASP A 367 13.41 8.95 12.82
C ASP A 367 12.19 9.06 13.77
N VAL A 368 10.99 9.33 13.25
CA VAL A 368 9.73 9.46 13.99
C VAL A 368 8.61 8.70 13.28
N ALA A 369 8.08 7.65 13.91
CA ALA A 369 6.94 6.92 13.39
C ALA A 369 5.65 7.75 13.55
N LEU A 370 5.05 8.12 12.42
CA LEU A 370 3.85 8.96 12.28
C LEU A 370 2.92 8.38 11.20
N SER A 371 1.74 8.97 11.04
CA SER A 371 0.79 8.59 9.98
C SER A 371 0.09 9.82 9.37
N SER A 372 -0.33 9.73 8.11
CA SER A 372 -1.13 10.77 7.42
C SER A 372 -2.65 10.55 7.56
N GLY A 373 -3.07 9.38 8.08
CA GLY A 373 -4.47 9.00 8.28
C GLY A 373 -4.61 7.77 9.18
N SER A 374 -5.77 7.10 9.13
CA SER A 374 -5.95 5.83 9.86
C SER A 374 -5.07 4.72 9.28
N ALA A 375 -4.52 3.83 10.13
CA ALA A 375 -3.73 2.67 9.66
C ALA A 375 -4.54 1.71 8.75
N CYS A 376 -5.88 1.77 8.79
CA CYS A 376 -6.75 0.99 7.91
C CYS A 376 -6.94 1.63 6.52
N THR A 377 -6.48 2.87 6.32
CA THR A 377 -6.52 3.60 5.05
C THR A 377 -5.14 3.92 4.50
N SER A 378 -4.05 3.62 5.24
CA SER A 378 -2.66 3.90 4.83
C SER A 378 -2.18 3.14 3.59
N ALA A 379 -3.00 2.22 3.06
CA ALA A 379 -2.74 1.48 1.81
C ALA A 379 -3.48 2.05 0.59
N SER A 380 -4.26 3.14 0.76
CA SER A 380 -5.03 3.78 -0.31
C SER A 380 -4.49 5.18 -0.58
N LEU A 381 -4.28 5.50 -1.87
CA LEU A 381 -3.86 6.82 -2.36
C LEU A 381 -4.96 7.89 -2.31
N GLU A 382 -6.18 7.54 -1.85
CA GLU A 382 -7.29 8.48 -1.81
C GLU A 382 -7.17 9.47 -0.63
N PRO A 383 -7.52 10.76 -0.83
CA PRO A 383 -7.56 11.74 0.24
C PRO A 383 -8.52 11.30 1.35
N SER A 384 -8.16 11.62 2.60
CA SER A 384 -8.94 11.24 3.78
C SER A 384 -10.41 11.64 3.66
N TYR A 385 -11.30 10.65 3.71
CA TYR A 385 -12.75 10.91 3.71
C TYR A 385 -13.20 11.69 4.96
N VAL A 386 -12.44 11.62 6.07
CA VAL A 386 -12.71 12.40 7.29
C VAL A 386 -12.39 13.88 7.04
N LEU A 387 -11.23 14.17 6.45
CA LEU A 387 -10.84 15.55 6.13
C LEU A 387 -11.75 16.15 5.05
N ARG A 388 -12.16 15.35 4.07
CA ARG A 388 -13.18 15.75 3.08
C ARG A 388 -14.53 16.05 3.74
N ALA A 389 -14.94 15.27 4.73
CA ALA A 389 -16.22 15.47 5.44
C ALA A 389 -16.26 16.77 6.26
N ILE A 390 -15.13 17.23 6.80
CA ILE A 390 -15.03 18.54 7.47
C ILE A 390 -14.81 19.71 6.49
N GLY A 391 -14.78 19.43 5.19
CA GLY A 391 -14.62 20.44 4.14
C GLY A 391 -13.20 21.01 4.03
N THR A 392 -12.19 20.22 4.39
CA THR A 392 -10.78 20.55 4.10
C THR A 392 -10.55 20.45 2.60
N ASP A 393 -9.88 21.44 2.02
CA ASP A 393 -9.50 21.43 0.61
C ASP A 393 -8.64 20.19 0.30
N GLU A 394 -8.79 19.61 -0.89
CA GLU A 394 -8.12 18.35 -1.27
C GLU A 394 -6.59 18.42 -1.11
N ASP A 395 -5.98 19.53 -1.51
CA ASP A 395 -4.55 19.80 -1.32
C ASP A 395 -4.14 19.86 0.18
N LEU A 396 -5.03 20.38 1.03
CA LEU A 396 -4.79 20.43 2.48
C LEU A 396 -5.02 19.07 3.16
N ALA A 397 -5.89 18.24 2.60
CA ALA A 397 -6.10 16.87 3.04
C ALA A 397 -4.89 15.99 2.72
N HIS A 398 -4.24 16.19 1.56
CA HIS A 398 -2.98 15.51 1.22
C HIS A 398 -1.76 15.99 2.02
N SER A 399 -1.87 17.09 2.77
CA SER A 399 -0.78 17.66 3.57
C SER A 399 -0.95 17.48 5.07
N SER A 400 -1.87 16.61 5.50
CA SER A 400 -2.16 16.35 6.91
C SER A 400 -1.27 15.26 7.51
N ILE A 401 -0.79 15.50 8.74
CA ILE A 401 -0.09 14.52 9.56
C ILE A 401 -0.83 14.37 10.89
N ARG A 402 -1.00 13.12 11.33
CA ARG A 402 -1.48 12.75 12.66
C ARG A 402 -0.29 12.45 13.58
N PHE A 403 -0.20 13.21 14.65
CA PHE A 403 0.73 13.03 15.76
C PHE A 403 -0.01 12.39 16.94
N GLY A 404 0.46 11.22 17.36
CA GLY A 404 -0.07 10.48 18.48
C GLY A 404 0.81 10.58 19.72
N ILE A 405 0.26 11.15 20.79
CA ILE A 405 0.92 11.29 22.09
C ILE A 405 0.24 10.37 23.10
N GLY A 406 1.03 9.57 23.81
CA GLY A 406 0.55 8.59 24.78
C GLY A 406 1.25 8.65 26.14
N ARG A 407 0.95 7.65 26.98
CA ARG A 407 1.43 7.47 28.37
C ARG A 407 2.95 7.46 28.49
N PHE A 408 3.63 6.89 27.50
CA PHE A 408 5.08 6.73 27.54
C PHE A 408 5.83 7.79 26.73
N THR A 409 5.12 8.65 25.99
CA THR A 409 5.75 9.73 25.22
C THR A 409 6.42 10.74 26.14
N THR A 410 7.67 11.12 25.92
CA THR A 410 8.40 12.07 26.77
C THR A 410 8.43 13.50 26.20
N GLU A 411 8.84 14.47 27.03
CA GLU A 411 9.01 15.86 26.57
C GLU A 411 10.14 15.98 25.53
N GLU A 412 11.20 15.18 25.68
CA GLU A 412 12.33 15.11 24.76
C GLU A 412 11.91 14.55 23.40
N GLU A 413 11.06 13.52 23.38
CA GLU A 413 10.52 12.95 22.14
C GLU A 413 9.64 13.96 21.40
N VAL A 414 8.83 14.73 22.14
CA VAL A 414 8.02 15.82 21.58
C VAL A 414 8.92 16.91 21.02
N ASP A 415 9.94 17.34 21.76
CA ASP A 415 10.86 18.38 21.30
C ASP A 415 11.65 17.98 20.06
N PHE A 416 12.14 16.75 20.02
CA PHE A 416 12.82 16.20 18.86
C PHE A 416 11.88 16.15 17.64
N THR A 417 10.65 15.66 17.84
CA THR A 417 9.64 15.60 16.79
C THR A 417 9.31 16.99 16.24
N VAL A 418 9.14 17.97 17.13
CA VAL A 418 8.89 19.38 16.77
C VAL A 418 10.06 19.96 15.98
N GLU A 419 11.29 19.77 16.44
CA GLU A 419 12.49 20.28 15.76
C GLU A 419 12.62 19.70 14.35
N LYS A 420 12.50 18.38 14.23
CA LYS A 420 12.56 17.68 12.93
C LYS A 420 11.42 18.10 12.02
N CYS A 421 10.19 18.21 12.54
CA CYS A 421 9.04 18.65 11.77
C CYS A 421 9.25 20.06 11.23
N ILE A 422 9.68 21.01 12.08
CA ILE A 422 9.95 22.39 11.64
C ILE A 422 11.06 22.43 10.59
N HIS A 423 12.15 21.70 10.83
CA HIS A 423 13.28 21.65 9.89
C HIS A 423 12.84 21.09 8.52
N HIS A 424 12.17 19.94 8.50
CA HIS A 424 11.78 19.28 7.26
C HIS A 424 10.65 20.00 6.53
N VAL A 425 9.67 20.57 7.24
CA VAL A 425 8.64 21.42 6.61
C VAL A 425 9.29 22.64 5.96
N LYS A 426 10.22 23.35 6.65
CA LYS A 426 10.95 24.47 6.03
C LYS A 426 11.73 24.03 4.81
N ARG A 427 12.47 22.92 4.89
CA ARG A 427 13.24 22.38 3.77
C ARG A 427 12.35 21.99 2.58
N LEU A 428 11.23 21.31 2.84
CA LEU A 428 10.28 20.90 1.80
C LEU A 428 9.57 22.10 1.19
N ARG A 429 9.20 23.10 1.99
CA ARG A 429 8.67 24.39 1.49
C ARG A 429 9.70 25.15 0.68
N GLU A 430 10.98 25.16 1.08
CA GLU A 430 12.04 25.76 0.28
C GLU A 430 12.24 25.02 -1.05
N MET A 431 12.13 23.69 -1.07
CA MET A 431 12.16 22.92 -2.31
C MET A 431 10.92 23.22 -3.16
N SER A 432 9.77 23.43 -2.54
CA SER A 432 8.52 23.86 -3.17
C SER A 432 8.65 25.28 -3.77
N LEU A 433 9.27 26.21 -3.05
CA LEU A 433 9.48 27.62 -3.43
C LEU A 433 10.65 27.80 -4.41
N LYS A 434 11.73 27.01 -4.33
CA LYS A 434 12.86 27.03 -5.29
C LYS A 434 12.53 26.38 -6.64
N VAL A 435 11.39 25.69 -6.72
CA VAL A 435 10.77 25.21 -7.97
C VAL A 435 9.78 26.24 -8.55
N GLY A 436 9.55 27.35 -7.84
CA GLY A 436 9.06 28.63 -8.36
C GLY A 436 7.57 28.73 -8.66
N PHE A 437 6.79 29.26 -7.72
CA PHE A 437 5.54 30.00 -8.02
C PHE A 437 5.15 30.96 -6.88
N ASN A 438 4.88 32.22 -7.23
CA ASN A 438 4.31 33.25 -6.35
C ASN A 438 2.79 33.39 -6.58
N TRP A 439 2.09 33.85 -5.55
CA TRP A 439 0.63 33.98 -5.46
C TRP A 439 0.17 35.45 -5.47
N LEU A 440 -0.99 35.75 -6.10
CA LEU A 440 -2.17 36.51 -5.58
C LEU A 440 -3.15 36.88 -6.74
N PRO A 441 -4.43 37.26 -6.50
CA PRO A 441 -5.56 36.42 -6.09
C PRO A 441 -6.77 36.59 -7.04
N THR A 442 -7.34 35.52 -7.61
CA THR A 442 -8.77 35.46 -8.00
C THR A 442 -9.11 34.03 -8.40
N GLY A 443 -10.30 33.59 -7.99
CA GLY A 443 -10.69 32.19 -7.92
C GLY A 443 -10.57 31.37 -9.21
N LEU A 444 -10.54 30.05 -8.98
CA LEU A 444 -10.42 28.91 -9.90
C LEU A 444 -9.00 28.34 -10.05
N THR A 445 -8.69 27.45 -9.10
CA THR A 445 -8.09 26.10 -9.24
C THR A 445 -6.98 25.88 -10.30
N TRP A 446 -5.78 25.48 -9.88
CA TRP A 446 -5.31 24.07 -9.95
C TRP A 446 -3.82 23.92 -9.53
N PRO A 447 -3.46 22.85 -8.80
CA PRO A 447 -2.10 22.43 -8.43
C PRO A 447 -1.44 21.65 -9.57
N LEU A 448 -0.12 21.79 -9.80
CA LEU A 448 0.72 20.88 -10.62
C LEU A 448 2.10 21.52 -10.78
N LEU A 449 3.16 21.04 -10.09
CA LEU A 449 4.52 20.94 -10.66
C LEU A 449 5.60 20.40 -9.70
N LEU A 450 5.46 20.44 -8.36
CA LEU A 450 6.40 19.72 -7.46
C LEU A 450 6.12 18.21 -7.39
N VAL A 451 4.93 17.85 -7.84
CA VAL A 451 4.53 16.55 -8.36
C VAL A 451 5.66 15.91 -9.16
N LYS A 452 6.41 16.64 -10.01
CA LYS A 452 7.34 16.07 -11.02
C LYS A 452 8.59 15.33 -10.52
N LYS A 453 9.07 15.49 -9.28
CA LYS A 453 10.33 14.84 -8.87
C LYS A 453 10.15 13.62 -7.97
N ILE A 454 9.06 13.55 -7.20
CA ILE A 454 8.58 12.30 -6.60
C ILE A 454 7.64 11.56 -7.57
N HIS A 455 6.97 12.26 -8.51
CA HIS A 455 6.47 11.62 -9.73
C HIS A 455 7.60 10.97 -10.52
N LEU A 456 8.90 11.23 -10.34
CA LEU A 456 9.89 10.47 -11.11
C LEU A 456 10.12 9.07 -10.52
N LEU A 457 10.00 8.90 -9.20
CA LEU A 457 10.07 7.61 -8.52
C LEU A 457 8.69 6.89 -8.53
N PHE A 458 7.59 7.64 -8.39
CA PHE A 458 6.23 7.10 -8.55
C PHE A 458 5.74 7.03 -10.01
N TYR A 459 6.31 7.74 -11.00
CA TYR A 459 6.08 7.42 -12.42
C TYR A 459 6.60 6.02 -12.66
N GLN A 460 7.78 5.68 -12.13
CA GLN A 460 8.38 4.36 -12.36
C GLN A 460 7.55 3.23 -11.74
N MET A 461 6.79 3.48 -10.67
CA MET A 461 5.82 2.51 -10.10
C MET A 461 4.40 2.57 -10.69
N ALA A 462 3.91 3.76 -11.09
CA ALA A 462 2.60 3.93 -11.75
C ALA A 462 2.61 3.55 -13.25
N HIS A 463 3.78 3.19 -13.79
CA HIS A 463 3.92 2.76 -15.18
C HIS A 463 3.39 1.34 -15.47
N CYS A 464 2.95 0.57 -14.46
CA CYS A 464 2.41 -0.77 -14.68
C CYS A 464 0.93 -0.98 -14.34
N VAL A 465 0.20 0.04 -13.87
CA VAL A 465 -1.26 -0.04 -13.82
C VAL A 465 -1.83 0.53 -15.09
N THR A 466 -2.26 -0.35 -15.98
CA THR A 466 -2.91 0.01 -17.25
C THR A 466 -4.23 -0.72 -17.39
N LEU A 467 -5.19 -0.11 -18.07
CA LEU A 467 -6.48 -0.74 -18.32
C LEU A 467 -6.34 -1.69 -19.50
N VAL A 468 -6.66 -2.95 -19.28
CA VAL A 468 -6.72 -3.97 -20.32
C VAL A 468 -8.17 -4.24 -20.66
N GLN A 469 -8.45 -4.30 -21.95
CA GLN A 469 -9.74 -4.70 -22.50
C GLN A 469 -9.67 -6.13 -23.02
N LEU A 470 -10.55 -6.99 -22.53
CA LEU A 470 -10.68 -8.37 -22.94
C LEU A 470 -11.79 -8.52 -23.96
N SER A 471 -11.45 -9.12 -25.11
CA SER A 471 -12.41 -9.61 -26.09
C SER A 471 -12.54 -11.13 -25.96
N ILE A 472 -13.77 -11.62 -26.02
CA ILE A 472 -14.08 -13.01 -25.69
C ILE A 472 -14.90 -13.62 -26.84
N SER A 473 -14.53 -14.84 -27.23
CA SER A 473 -15.37 -15.68 -28.08
C SER A 473 -15.37 -17.12 -27.56
N CYS A 474 -16.38 -17.88 -27.94
CA CYS A 474 -16.45 -19.31 -27.65
C CYS A 474 -16.71 -20.10 -28.93
N ASP A 475 -16.40 -21.38 -28.90
CA ASP A 475 -16.69 -22.30 -29.99
C ASP A 475 -17.16 -23.65 -29.43
N HIS A 476 -18.05 -24.33 -30.17
CA HIS A 476 -18.59 -25.65 -29.82
C HIS A 476 -19.21 -25.77 -28.41
N LEU A 477 -19.95 -24.75 -27.97
CA LEU A 477 -20.72 -24.81 -26.72
C LEU A 477 -21.76 -25.94 -26.76
N ILE A 478 -22.06 -26.52 -25.59
CA ILE A 478 -23.06 -27.58 -25.44
C ILE A 478 -24.46 -26.96 -25.54
N ASP A 479 -25.35 -27.56 -26.32
CA ASP A 479 -26.76 -27.17 -26.36
C ASP A 479 -27.51 -27.74 -25.13
N LYS A 480 -28.18 -26.85 -24.41
CA LYS A 480 -29.04 -27.22 -23.26
C LYS A 480 -30.53 -27.10 -23.53
N ASP A 481 -30.88 -26.32 -24.54
CA ASP A 481 -32.23 -26.15 -25.04
C ASP A 481 -32.80 -27.37 -25.78
N VAL A 482 -34.10 -27.61 -25.59
CA VAL A 482 -34.84 -28.65 -26.34
C VAL A 482 -35.31 -28.09 -27.67
N GLY A 483 -34.50 -28.29 -28.72
CA GLY A 483 -34.86 -27.97 -30.11
C GLY A 483 -34.33 -26.62 -30.62
N SER A 484 -33.57 -25.89 -29.81
CA SER A 484 -32.80 -24.69 -30.19
C SER A 484 -31.34 -24.81 -29.72
N LYS A 485 -30.51 -23.85 -30.15
CA LYS A 485 -29.16 -23.67 -29.60
C LYS A 485 -29.24 -22.76 -28.39
N SER A 486 -28.28 -22.90 -27.47
CA SER A 486 -28.14 -22.04 -26.30
C SER A 486 -28.04 -20.54 -26.62
N ASP A 487 -28.46 -19.70 -25.66
CA ASP A 487 -28.37 -18.25 -25.62
C ASP A 487 -27.20 -17.81 -24.68
N PRO A 488 -25.92 -18.02 -25.07
CA PRO A 488 -24.78 -17.86 -24.17
C PRO A 488 -24.50 -16.43 -23.72
N LEU A 489 -23.99 -16.32 -22.49
CA LEU A 489 -23.40 -15.13 -21.87
C LEU A 489 -22.14 -15.53 -21.10
N CYS A 490 -21.09 -14.69 -21.15
CA CYS A 490 -19.87 -14.88 -20.36
C CYS A 490 -19.84 -13.94 -19.15
N VAL A 491 -19.48 -14.50 -17.99
CA VAL A 491 -19.25 -13.80 -16.72
C VAL A 491 -17.78 -13.90 -16.36
N LEU A 492 -17.14 -12.75 -16.09
CA LEU A 492 -15.76 -12.68 -15.64
C LEU A 492 -15.71 -12.52 -14.12
N PHE A 493 -14.93 -13.36 -13.47
CA PHE A 493 -14.62 -13.26 -12.06
C PHE A 493 -13.12 -13.11 -11.84
N GLN A 494 -12.73 -12.45 -10.75
CA GLN A 494 -11.36 -12.33 -10.27
C GLN A 494 -11.23 -12.90 -8.86
N ASP A 495 -10.15 -13.64 -8.59
CA ASP A 495 -9.81 -14.11 -7.25
C ASP A 495 -9.46 -12.91 -6.35
N VAL A 496 -10.18 -12.77 -5.23
CA VAL A 496 -9.92 -11.72 -4.22
C VAL A 496 -9.31 -12.29 -2.94
N GLY A 497 -8.87 -13.55 -2.98
CA GLY A 497 -8.22 -14.25 -1.87
C GLY A 497 -9.19 -15.01 -0.98
N GLY A 498 -8.65 -15.97 -0.21
CA GLY A 498 -9.43 -16.82 0.69
C GLY A 498 -10.38 -17.80 -0.03
N GLY A 499 -10.19 -18.04 -1.33
CA GLY A 499 -11.05 -18.88 -2.16
C GLY A 499 -12.32 -18.17 -2.68
N ASN A 500 -12.41 -16.84 -2.50
CA ASN A 500 -13.54 -16.05 -2.96
C ASN A 500 -13.27 -15.43 -4.33
N TRP A 501 -14.33 -15.37 -5.15
CA TRP A 501 -14.29 -14.81 -6.49
C TRP A 501 -15.25 -13.63 -6.57
N ALA A 502 -14.75 -12.47 -7.00
CA ALA A 502 -15.56 -11.28 -7.24
C ALA A 502 -15.94 -11.20 -8.72
N GLU A 503 -17.21 -10.96 -9.03
CA GLU A 503 -17.67 -10.71 -10.39
C GLU A 503 -17.20 -9.31 -10.86
N LEU A 504 -16.46 -9.26 -11.97
CA LEU A 504 -16.00 -8.00 -12.57
C LEU A 504 -16.96 -7.48 -13.64
N GLY A 505 -17.64 -8.38 -14.34
CA GLY A 505 -18.59 -8.00 -15.37
C GLY A 505 -19.11 -9.15 -16.21
N ARG A 506 -20.05 -8.82 -17.08
CA ARG A 506 -20.74 -9.74 -17.99
C ARG A 506 -20.76 -9.21 -19.41
N THR A 507 -20.60 -10.10 -20.38
CA THR A 507 -20.85 -9.78 -21.80
C THR A 507 -22.34 -9.61 -22.06
N GLU A 508 -22.72 -9.25 -23.28
CA GLU A 508 -24.09 -9.41 -23.74
C GLU A 508 -24.47 -10.89 -23.91
N ARG A 509 -25.78 -11.13 -24.00
CA ARG A 509 -26.35 -12.43 -24.36
C ARG A 509 -26.44 -12.55 -25.87
N VAL A 510 -25.84 -13.60 -26.44
CA VAL A 510 -25.94 -13.92 -27.87
C VAL A 510 -27.01 -14.98 -28.03
N ARG A 511 -27.99 -14.77 -28.91
CA ARG A 511 -29.10 -15.73 -29.06
C ARG A 511 -28.74 -16.88 -29.98
N ASN A 512 -29.12 -18.10 -29.58
CA ASN A 512 -29.13 -19.30 -30.40
C ASN A 512 -27.78 -19.55 -31.12
N CYS A 513 -26.70 -19.48 -30.35
CA CYS A 513 -25.34 -19.51 -30.89
C CYS A 513 -24.44 -20.45 -30.08
N SER A 514 -23.92 -21.48 -30.75
CA SER A 514 -22.95 -22.42 -30.18
C SER A 514 -21.51 -21.92 -30.23
N SER A 515 -21.26 -20.82 -30.96
CA SER A 515 -19.93 -20.24 -31.19
C SER A 515 -19.99 -18.70 -31.12
N PRO A 516 -20.38 -18.12 -29.97
CA PRO A 516 -20.58 -16.68 -29.85
C PRO A 516 -19.26 -15.91 -29.95
N GLU A 517 -19.29 -14.81 -30.70
CA GLU A 517 -18.30 -13.74 -30.61
C GLU A 517 -18.97 -12.57 -29.88
N PHE A 518 -18.50 -12.26 -28.66
CA PHE A 518 -19.11 -11.21 -27.85
C PHE A 518 -18.57 -9.84 -28.24
N SER A 519 -19.47 -8.91 -28.56
CA SER A 519 -19.18 -7.52 -28.89
C SER A 519 -18.87 -6.67 -27.66
N LYS A 520 -19.48 -6.96 -26.50
CA LYS A 520 -19.16 -6.28 -25.26
C LYS A 520 -17.86 -6.84 -24.68
N THR A 521 -16.86 -5.98 -24.63
CA THR A 521 -15.58 -6.27 -23.98
C THR A 521 -15.63 -6.04 -22.48
N LEU A 522 -14.76 -6.71 -21.74
CA LEU A 522 -14.64 -6.57 -20.29
C LEU A 522 -13.32 -5.89 -19.93
N GLN A 523 -13.36 -4.91 -19.04
CA GLN A 523 -12.19 -4.10 -18.67
C GLN A 523 -11.75 -4.40 -17.24
N LEU A 524 -10.44 -4.42 -17.03
CA LEU A 524 -9.83 -4.57 -15.71
C LEU A 524 -8.45 -3.92 -15.69
N GLU A 525 -8.01 -3.54 -14.50
CA GLU A 525 -6.65 -3.04 -14.26
C GLU A 525 -5.65 -4.19 -14.35
N TYR A 526 -4.53 -3.96 -15.01
CA TYR A 526 -3.40 -4.88 -15.08
C TYR A 526 -2.31 -4.45 -14.09
N HIS A 527 -1.73 -5.40 -13.37
CA HIS A 527 -0.64 -5.22 -12.42
C HIS A 527 0.41 -6.30 -12.69
N PHE A 528 1.54 -5.93 -13.27
CA PHE A 528 2.61 -6.89 -13.64
C PHE A 528 3.06 -7.73 -12.44
N GLU A 529 3.21 -7.09 -11.29
CA GLU A 529 3.76 -7.63 -10.07
C GLU A 529 2.80 -8.54 -9.27
N THR A 530 1.59 -8.79 -9.79
CA THR A 530 0.55 -9.58 -9.11
C THR A 530 0.01 -10.70 -10.00
N VAL A 531 -0.18 -11.90 -9.43
CA VAL A 531 -0.90 -12.99 -10.13
C VAL A 531 -2.41 -12.73 -10.06
N GLN A 532 -2.95 -12.04 -11.06
CA GLN A 532 -4.38 -11.77 -11.17
C GLN A 532 -5.12 -12.96 -11.79
N LYS A 533 -5.61 -13.87 -10.94
CA LYS A 533 -6.38 -15.04 -11.39
C LYS A 533 -7.78 -14.64 -11.82
N LEU A 534 -8.17 -15.11 -12.99
CA LEU A 534 -9.46 -14.89 -13.63
C LEU A 534 -10.19 -16.21 -13.82
N ARG A 535 -11.52 -16.15 -13.69
CA ARG A 535 -12.42 -17.24 -14.04
C ARG A 535 -13.48 -16.73 -15.01
N PHE A 536 -13.64 -17.43 -16.11
CA PHE A 536 -14.68 -17.19 -17.11
C PHE A 536 -15.76 -18.25 -16.93
N GLY A 537 -16.99 -17.83 -16.63
CA GLY A 537 -18.15 -18.72 -16.58
C GLY A 537 -19.10 -18.45 -17.74
N ILE A 538 -19.43 -19.49 -18.51
CA ILE A 538 -20.38 -19.41 -19.63
C ILE A 538 -21.71 -20.00 -19.17
N TYR A 539 -22.78 -19.23 -19.36
CA TYR A 539 -24.13 -19.59 -18.94
C TYR A 539 -25.11 -19.48 -20.12
N ASP A 540 -26.08 -20.37 -20.15
CA ASP A 540 -27.26 -20.31 -21.01
C ASP A 540 -28.37 -19.55 -20.29
N ILE A 541 -28.81 -18.42 -20.85
CA ILE A 541 -29.73 -17.50 -20.16
C ILE A 541 -31.16 -17.67 -20.68
N ASP A 542 -31.95 -18.46 -19.94
CA ASP A 542 -33.33 -18.81 -20.30
C ASP A 542 -34.38 -17.86 -19.72
N ASN A 543 -34.01 -17.07 -18.71
CA ASN A 543 -34.94 -16.24 -17.94
C ASN A 543 -34.74 -14.73 -18.19
N LYS A 544 -35.63 -13.92 -17.60
CA LYS A 544 -35.55 -12.43 -17.64
C LYS A 544 -34.96 -11.85 -16.35
N THR A 545 -34.47 -12.69 -15.44
CA THR A 545 -33.94 -12.28 -14.14
C THR A 545 -32.43 -12.05 -14.22
N PRO A 546 -31.87 -11.13 -13.43
CA PRO A 546 -30.43 -10.86 -13.42
C PRO A 546 -29.61 -11.90 -12.62
N GLU A 547 -30.26 -12.85 -11.94
CA GLU A 547 -29.63 -13.85 -11.09
C GLU A 547 -29.25 -15.10 -11.89
N LEU A 548 -27.99 -15.55 -11.78
CA LEU A 548 -27.43 -16.71 -12.49
C LEU A 548 -27.80 -18.07 -11.86
N GLY A 549 -28.57 -18.06 -10.76
CA GLY A 549 -28.84 -19.25 -9.95
C GLY A 549 -29.72 -20.29 -10.64
N ASP A 550 -30.54 -19.84 -11.59
CA ASP A 550 -31.49 -20.64 -12.35
C ASP A 550 -31.07 -20.83 -13.83
N ASP A 551 -29.89 -20.32 -14.22
CA ASP A 551 -29.35 -20.38 -15.59
C ASP A 551 -28.43 -21.59 -15.78
N ASP A 552 -28.42 -22.17 -16.98
CA ASP A 552 -27.73 -23.43 -17.24
C ASP A 552 -26.22 -23.21 -17.47
N PHE A 553 -25.38 -23.77 -16.60
CA PHE A 553 -23.92 -23.64 -16.74
C PHE A 553 -23.39 -24.46 -17.92
N LEU A 554 -22.81 -23.78 -18.92
CA LEU A 554 -22.27 -24.37 -20.15
C LEU A 554 -20.79 -24.76 -20.02
N GLY A 555 -20.09 -24.18 -19.05
CA GLY A 555 -18.68 -24.49 -18.74
C GLY A 555 -17.89 -23.25 -18.34
N GLY A 556 -16.69 -23.45 -17.81
CA GLY A 556 -15.80 -22.34 -17.45
C GLY A 556 -14.32 -22.65 -17.63
N ALA A 557 -13.52 -21.60 -17.63
CA ALA A 557 -12.06 -21.68 -17.72
C ALA A 557 -11.41 -20.74 -16.69
N GLU A 558 -10.22 -21.12 -16.21
CA GLU A 558 -9.41 -20.31 -15.30
C GLU A 558 -8.03 -20.09 -15.91
N CYS A 559 -7.53 -18.86 -15.79
CA CYS A 559 -6.17 -18.47 -16.17
C CYS A 559 -5.78 -17.20 -15.41
N SER A 560 -4.53 -16.75 -15.51
CA SER A 560 -4.15 -15.42 -15.03
C SER A 560 -4.27 -14.37 -16.14
N LEU A 561 -4.43 -13.10 -15.77
CA LEU A 561 -4.34 -11.99 -16.72
C LEU A 561 -2.96 -11.94 -17.39
N GLY A 562 -1.89 -12.27 -16.66
CA GLY A 562 -0.53 -12.40 -17.17
C GLY A 562 -0.45 -13.35 -18.37
N GLN A 563 -1.08 -14.53 -18.28
CA GLN A 563 -1.15 -15.50 -19.38
C GLN A 563 -1.91 -14.98 -20.59
N ILE A 564 -2.95 -14.16 -20.38
CA ILE A 564 -3.72 -13.57 -21.48
C ILE A 564 -2.90 -12.49 -22.18
N VAL A 565 -2.21 -11.60 -21.44
CA VAL A 565 -1.46 -10.51 -22.09
C VAL A 565 -0.15 -10.98 -22.73
N SER A 566 0.45 -12.07 -22.23
CA SER A 566 1.62 -12.71 -22.84
C SER A 566 1.26 -13.57 -24.05
N SER A 567 -0.01 -13.95 -24.18
CA SER A 567 -0.54 -14.68 -25.33
C SER A 567 -1.29 -13.73 -26.26
N GLN A 568 -0.86 -13.56 -27.51
CA GLN A 568 -1.62 -12.75 -28.48
C GLN A 568 -3.11 -13.17 -28.55
N MET A 569 -3.37 -14.46 -28.36
CA MET A 569 -4.69 -15.04 -28.26
C MET A 569 -4.63 -16.31 -27.41
N LEU A 570 -5.33 -16.33 -26.27
CA LEU A 570 -5.36 -17.49 -25.37
C LEU A 570 -6.63 -18.31 -25.61
N SER A 571 -6.48 -19.55 -26.07
CA SER A 571 -7.59 -20.49 -26.25
C SER A 571 -7.52 -21.59 -25.20
N LEU A 572 -8.59 -21.77 -24.44
CA LEU A 572 -8.70 -22.75 -23.36
C LEU A 572 -9.92 -23.66 -23.55
N PRO A 573 -9.81 -24.96 -23.20
CA PRO A 573 -10.98 -25.83 -23.12
C PRO A 573 -11.89 -25.41 -21.97
N LEU A 574 -13.20 -25.42 -22.20
CA LEU A 574 -14.20 -25.20 -21.16
C LEU A 574 -14.37 -26.47 -20.31
N MET A 575 -14.52 -26.28 -19.01
CA MET A 575 -14.65 -27.34 -18.02
C MET A 575 -15.97 -27.21 -17.27
N MET A 576 -16.66 -28.33 -17.04
CA MET A 576 -17.85 -28.38 -16.16
C MET A 576 -17.44 -28.36 -14.69
N LYS A 577 -16.28 -28.94 -14.39
CA LYS A 577 -15.62 -29.00 -13.08
C LYS A 577 -14.17 -29.42 -13.31
N PRO A 578 -13.25 -29.27 -12.34
CA PRO A 578 -11.85 -29.69 -12.49
C PRO A 578 -11.73 -31.12 -13.05
N GLY A 579 -11.03 -31.27 -14.18
CA GLY A 579 -10.81 -32.54 -14.87
C GLY A 579 -11.98 -33.11 -15.68
N LYS A 580 -13.13 -32.40 -15.78
CA LYS A 580 -14.29 -32.81 -16.59
C LYS A 580 -14.57 -31.78 -17.69
N PRO A 581 -14.21 -32.07 -18.96
CA PRO A 581 -14.49 -31.19 -20.09
C PRO A 581 -15.98 -30.91 -20.29
N ALA A 582 -16.30 -29.68 -20.69
CA ALA A 582 -17.62 -29.28 -21.18
C ALA A 582 -17.74 -29.59 -22.68
N GLY A 583 -17.78 -30.89 -23.00
CA GLY A 583 -17.86 -31.34 -24.39
C GLY A 583 -16.62 -30.96 -25.19
N ARG A 584 -16.82 -30.31 -26.34
CA ARG A 584 -15.75 -29.73 -27.17
C ARG A 584 -15.63 -28.21 -27.01
N GLY A 585 -16.35 -27.64 -26.05
CA GLY A 585 -16.42 -26.20 -25.85
C GLY A 585 -15.06 -25.60 -25.58
N THR A 586 -14.74 -24.51 -26.26
CA THR A 586 -13.53 -23.72 -26.03
C THR A 586 -13.87 -22.26 -25.86
N ILE A 587 -13.09 -21.56 -25.05
CA ILE A 587 -13.11 -20.10 -24.93
C ILE A 587 -11.80 -19.54 -25.46
N THR A 588 -11.92 -18.47 -26.24
CA THR A 588 -10.78 -17.70 -26.75
C THR A 588 -10.86 -16.30 -26.17
N VAL A 589 -9.76 -15.85 -25.57
CA VAL A 589 -9.65 -14.53 -24.98
C VAL A 589 -8.45 -13.81 -25.59
N SER A 590 -8.66 -12.56 -26.00
CA SER A 590 -7.57 -11.65 -26.41
C SER A 590 -7.63 -10.37 -25.59
N ALA A 591 -6.45 -9.78 -25.37
CA ALA A 591 -6.29 -8.55 -24.60
C ALA A 591 -5.80 -7.40 -25.50
N GLN A 592 -6.24 -6.19 -25.17
CA GLN A 592 -5.72 -4.95 -25.73
C GLN A 592 -5.51 -3.92 -24.63
N GLU A 593 -4.38 -3.23 -24.64
CA GLU A 593 -4.14 -2.10 -23.74
C GLU A 593 -4.93 -0.86 -24.18
N LEU A 594 -5.63 -0.22 -23.24
CA LEU A 594 -6.39 1.01 -23.45
C LEU A 594 -5.53 2.24 -23.14
N LYS A 595 -4.60 2.57 -24.05
CA LYS A 595 -3.70 3.72 -23.93
C LYS A 595 -3.43 4.37 -25.28
N ASP A 596 -3.48 5.71 -25.35
CA ASP A 596 -2.99 6.44 -26.53
C ASP A 596 -1.46 6.57 -26.43
N SER A 597 -0.76 5.76 -27.21
CA SER A 597 0.71 5.70 -27.26
C SER A 597 1.33 6.85 -28.07
N ARG A 598 0.55 7.77 -28.64
CA ARG A 598 1.09 8.88 -29.45
C ARG A 598 1.57 10.03 -28.57
N VAL A 599 2.78 10.51 -28.83
CA VAL A 599 3.39 11.68 -28.18
C VAL A 599 3.83 12.71 -29.22
N VAL A 600 3.67 13.99 -28.91
CA VAL A 600 4.17 15.12 -29.69
C VAL A 600 5.56 15.47 -29.19
N THR A 601 6.56 15.32 -30.05
CA THR A 601 7.95 15.63 -29.76
C THR A 601 8.38 16.92 -30.47
N MET A 602 8.94 17.89 -29.74
CA MET A 602 9.24 19.23 -30.25
C MET A 602 10.62 19.77 -29.84
N GLU A 603 11.22 20.56 -30.73
CA GLU A 603 12.38 21.43 -30.45
C GLU A 603 12.05 22.86 -30.89
N VAL A 604 12.23 23.82 -29.99
CA VAL A 604 11.80 25.22 -30.17
C VAL A 604 12.94 26.17 -29.79
N ALA A 605 13.07 27.27 -30.54
CA ALA A 605 13.98 28.37 -30.26
C ALA A 605 13.27 29.71 -30.40
N ALA A 606 13.89 30.79 -29.95
CA ALA A 606 13.43 32.15 -30.20
C ALA A 606 14.55 33.05 -30.70
N ARG A 607 14.18 34.18 -31.30
CA ARG A 607 15.09 35.22 -31.78
C ARG A 607 14.57 36.61 -31.42
N ASN A 608 15.50 37.50 -31.09
CA ASN A 608 15.26 38.93 -30.85
C ASN A 608 14.12 39.21 -29.85
N LEU A 609 14.05 38.46 -28.76
CA LEU A 609 13.07 38.72 -27.71
C LEU A 609 13.29 40.11 -27.09
N ASP A 610 12.19 40.77 -26.71
CA ASP A 610 12.26 42.04 -25.99
C ASP A 610 12.89 41.86 -24.60
N LYS A 611 13.81 42.77 -24.25
CA LYS A 611 14.39 42.88 -22.91
C LYS A 611 13.35 43.42 -21.92
N LYS A 612 13.13 42.77 -20.78
CA LYS A 612 12.28 43.30 -19.70
C LYS A 612 13.07 43.70 -18.44
N ASP A 613 14.18 43.03 -18.15
CA ASP A 613 15.02 43.37 -16.98
C ASP A 613 15.77 44.70 -17.08
N PHE A 614 15.83 45.41 -15.94
CA PHE A 614 16.57 46.67 -15.79
C PHE A 614 18.09 46.46 -15.84
N LEU A 615 18.60 45.39 -15.21
CA LEU A 615 20.04 45.07 -15.08
C LEU A 615 20.43 43.69 -15.65
N GLY A 616 19.81 43.25 -16.75
CA GLY A 616 20.11 41.95 -17.40
C GLY A 616 19.40 41.79 -18.73
N LYS A 617 19.68 40.75 -19.51
CA LYS A 617 18.77 40.34 -20.61
C LYS A 617 17.64 39.51 -19.99
N SER A 618 16.51 39.39 -20.68
CA SER A 618 15.42 38.52 -20.24
C SER A 618 15.86 37.07 -20.01
N ASP A 619 15.18 36.41 -19.08
CA ASP A 619 15.22 35.01 -18.69
C ASP A 619 13.98 34.26 -19.28
N PRO A 620 13.89 34.06 -20.61
CA PRO A 620 12.64 33.60 -21.24
C PRO A 620 12.31 32.12 -21.03
N PHE A 621 11.01 31.83 -20.97
CA PHE A 621 10.42 30.49 -21.07
C PHE A 621 9.13 30.50 -21.92
N LEU A 622 8.73 29.32 -22.43
CA LEU A 622 7.53 29.10 -23.22
C LEU A 622 6.47 28.33 -22.46
N GLU A 623 5.22 28.67 -22.74
CA GLU A 623 4.04 27.94 -22.28
C GLU A 623 3.11 27.64 -23.45
N PHE A 624 2.69 26.39 -23.59
CA PHE A 624 1.71 25.93 -24.57
C PHE A 624 0.40 25.66 -23.84
N PHE A 625 -0.69 26.19 -24.37
CA PHE A 625 -2.04 26.00 -23.84
C PHE A 625 -2.94 25.43 -24.93
N ARG A 626 -3.79 24.46 -24.60
CA ARG A 626 -4.87 23.99 -25.49
C ARG A 626 -6.20 24.60 -25.12
N GLN A 627 -7.07 24.76 -26.12
CA GLN A 627 -8.45 25.16 -25.88
C GLN A 627 -9.30 23.94 -25.49
N GLY A 628 -10.04 24.02 -24.38
CA GLY A 628 -10.98 22.99 -23.92
C GLY A 628 -12.02 23.56 -22.94
N ASP A 629 -13.30 23.18 -23.09
CA ASP A 629 -14.42 23.68 -22.27
C ASP A 629 -14.52 25.22 -22.20
N GLY A 630 -14.14 25.89 -23.29
CA GLY A 630 -14.10 27.36 -23.36
C GLY A 630 -12.96 28.02 -22.57
N LYS A 631 -12.04 27.25 -21.98
CA LYS A 631 -10.86 27.74 -21.24
C LYS A 631 -9.55 27.29 -21.90
N TRP A 632 -8.46 27.97 -21.56
CA TRP A 632 -7.09 27.60 -21.95
C TRP A 632 -6.45 26.75 -20.85
N HIS A 633 -6.02 25.54 -21.20
CA HIS A 633 -5.38 24.60 -20.28
C HIS A 633 -3.90 24.45 -20.63
N LEU A 634 -3.00 24.62 -19.66
CA LEU A 634 -1.55 24.47 -19.87
C LEU A 634 -1.23 23.01 -20.21
N THR A 635 -0.54 22.77 -21.33
CA THR A 635 -0.14 21.42 -21.79
C THR A 635 1.36 21.20 -21.71
N TYR A 636 2.16 22.26 -21.78
CA TYR A 636 3.61 22.19 -21.62
C TYR A 636 4.22 23.53 -21.21
N ARG A 637 5.28 23.48 -20.41
CA ARG A 637 6.15 24.62 -20.09
C ARG A 637 7.62 24.22 -20.27
N SER A 638 8.40 25.05 -20.95
CA SER A 638 9.84 24.85 -21.13
C SER A 638 10.64 25.25 -19.87
N GLU A 639 11.92 24.89 -19.82
CA GLU A 639 12.84 25.48 -18.84
C GLU A 639 13.04 26.99 -19.05
N VAL A 640 13.50 27.67 -17.99
CA VAL A 640 13.92 29.07 -18.02
C VAL A 640 15.38 29.15 -18.48
N ILE A 641 15.65 29.97 -19.49
CA ILE A 641 17.02 30.20 -19.98
C ILE A 641 17.45 31.60 -19.56
N LYS A 642 18.39 31.69 -18.62
CA LYS A 642 18.80 32.98 -18.06
C LYS A 642 19.56 33.87 -19.06
N ASN A 643 19.28 35.16 -19.04
CA ASN A 643 19.98 36.25 -19.70
C ASN A 643 20.16 36.03 -21.21
N ASN A 644 19.09 35.63 -21.90
CA ASN A 644 19.14 35.25 -23.31
C ASN A 644 17.93 35.75 -24.11
N LEU A 645 18.18 36.56 -25.15
CA LEU A 645 17.12 37.02 -26.08
C LEU A 645 16.95 36.11 -27.30
N ASN A 646 17.78 35.06 -27.42
CA ASN A 646 17.74 34.07 -28.49
C ASN A 646 17.84 32.63 -27.92
N PRO A 647 16.96 32.24 -26.99
CA PRO A 647 16.99 30.93 -26.36
C PRO A 647 16.76 29.78 -27.36
N THR A 648 17.35 28.62 -27.10
CA THR A 648 16.93 27.33 -27.67
C THR A 648 16.62 26.42 -26.49
N TRP A 649 15.37 26.00 -26.36
CA TRP A 649 14.92 25.15 -25.26
C TRP A 649 15.17 23.68 -25.56
N LYS A 650 15.29 22.86 -24.51
CA LYS A 650 15.48 21.41 -24.61
C LYS A 650 14.35 20.75 -25.41
N ARG A 651 14.69 19.72 -26.19
CA ARG A 651 13.70 18.87 -26.85
C ARG A 651 12.80 18.22 -25.79
N PHE A 652 11.51 18.18 -26.06
CA PHE A 652 10.51 17.64 -25.13
C PHE A 652 9.47 16.80 -25.86
N SER A 653 8.77 15.94 -25.11
CA SER A 653 7.66 15.11 -25.61
C SER A 653 6.43 15.23 -24.68
N VAL A 654 5.23 15.27 -25.25
CA VAL A 654 3.95 15.39 -24.52
C VAL A 654 2.92 14.43 -25.11
N PRO A 655 2.13 13.68 -24.32
CA PRO A 655 1.06 12.84 -24.85
C PRO A 655 0.12 13.63 -25.77
N LEU A 656 -0.22 13.08 -26.94
CA LEU A 656 -1.03 13.76 -27.96
C LEU A 656 -2.41 14.16 -27.41
N GLN A 657 -3.02 13.27 -26.63
CA GLN A 657 -4.29 13.53 -25.95
C GLN A 657 -4.18 14.73 -24.98
N HIS A 658 -3.07 14.84 -24.26
CA HIS A 658 -2.83 15.95 -23.34
C HIS A 658 -2.52 17.25 -24.10
N PHE A 659 -1.75 17.17 -25.19
CA PHE A 659 -1.29 18.33 -25.95
C PHE A 659 -2.39 19.00 -26.76
N CYS A 660 -3.23 18.23 -27.46
CA CYS A 660 -4.26 18.76 -28.36
C CYS A 660 -5.58 17.97 -28.33
N GLY A 661 -5.84 17.15 -27.29
CA GLY A 661 -7.07 16.37 -27.20
C GLY A 661 -7.20 15.25 -28.23
N GLY A 662 -6.09 14.87 -28.87
CA GLY A 662 -6.08 13.89 -29.96
C GLY A 662 -6.38 14.48 -31.35
N ASP A 663 -6.83 15.74 -31.42
CA ASP A 663 -7.13 16.44 -32.68
C ASP A 663 -6.04 17.48 -33.01
N PRO A 664 -5.26 17.27 -34.09
CA PRO A 664 -4.19 18.19 -34.50
C PRO A 664 -4.66 19.61 -34.87
N SER A 665 -5.95 19.79 -35.16
CA SER A 665 -6.54 21.08 -35.54
C SER A 665 -6.98 21.92 -34.35
N THR A 666 -6.95 21.36 -33.13
CA THR A 666 -7.31 22.07 -31.89
C THR A 666 -6.48 23.35 -31.75
N PRO A 667 -7.13 24.52 -31.49
CA PRO A 667 -6.41 25.76 -31.27
C PRO A 667 -5.49 25.70 -30.05
N LEU A 668 -4.26 26.16 -30.24
CA LEU A 668 -3.22 26.30 -29.23
C LEU A 668 -2.86 27.78 -29.06
N GLN A 669 -2.64 28.19 -27.81
CA GLN A 669 -2.04 29.47 -27.49
C GLN A 669 -0.62 29.21 -26.97
N VAL A 670 0.36 29.96 -27.49
CA VAL A 670 1.74 29.90 -27.00
C VAL A 670 2.10 31.26 -26.42
N ARG A 671 2.63 31.26 -25.20
CA ARG A 671 3.08 32.47 -24.50
C ARG A 671 4.59 32.38 -24.25
N CYS A 672 5.29 33.47 -24.50
CA CYS A 672 6.69 33.67 -24.14
C CYS A 672 6.74 34.76 -23.07
N SER A 673 7.31 34.43 -21.91
CA SER A 673 7.37 35.31 -20.75
C SER A 673 8.78 35.39 -20.20
N ASP A 674 9.10 36.50 -19.57
CA ASP A 674 10.32 36.72 -18.81
C ASP A 674 10.15 36.17 -17.39
N TYR A 675 11.17 35.48 -16.86
CA TYR A 675 11.09 34.90 -15.52
C TYR A 675 11.51 35.92 -14.45
N ASP A 676 10.59 36.14 -13.51
CA ASP A 676 10.77 36.95 -12.32
C ASP A 676 10.69 36.07 -11.07
N SER A 677 11.61 36.27 -10.12
CA SER A 677 11.67 35.46 -8.88
C SER A 677 10.45 35.64 -7.98
N ASP A 678 9.67 36.68 -8.19
CA ASP A 678 8.42 36.96 -7.49
C ASP A 678 7.17 36.46 -8.26
N GLY A 679 7.36 35.58 -9.25
CA GLY A 679 6.32 34.96 -10.09
C GLY A 679 5.38 35.91 -10.82
N SER A 680 5.65 37.23 -10.82
CA SER A 680 4.94 38.22 -11.64
C SER A 680 5.51 38.30 -13.06
N HIS A 681 5.75 37.12 -13.65
CA HIS A 681 6.44 36.95 -14.94
C HIS A 681 5.94 37.91 -16.03
N ASP A 682 6.86 38.76 -16.49
CA ASP A 682 6.56 39.74 -17.51
C ASP A 682 6.32 39.11 -18.88
N LEU A 683 5.09 39.17 -19.39
CA LEU A 683 4.79 38.69 -20.74
C LEU A 683 5.69 39.39 -21.77
N ILE A 684 6.42 38.62 -22.57
CA ILE A 684 7.17 39.13 -23.73
C ILE A 684 6.21 39.22 -24.91
N GLY A 685 5.50 38.15 -25.23
CA GLY A 685 4.41 38.14 -26.21
C GLY A 685 3.78 36.76 -26.39
N ALA A 686 2.66 36.70 -27.12
CA ALA A 686 1.92 35.47 -27.37
C ALA A 686 1.50 35.35 -28.85
N PHE A 687 1.18 34.13 -29.28
CA PHE A 687 0.59 33.83 -30.58
C PHE A 687 -0.37 32.62 -30.48
N TYR A 688 -1.17 32.43 -31.52
CA TYR A 688 -2.09 31.30 -31.65
C TYR A 688 -1.69 30.42 -32.83
N THR A 689 -1.87 29.12 -32.68
CA THR A 689 -1.45 28.09 -33.65
C THR A 689 -2.29 26.83 -33.46
N SER A 690 -1.88 25.72 -34.09
CA SER A 690 -2.42 24.37 -33.93
C SER A 690 -1.28 23.37 -34.11
N LEU A 691 -1.45 22.11 -33.70
CA LEU A 691 -0.42 21.09 -33.96
C LEU A 691 -0.15 20.96 -35.47
N SER A 692 -1.18 20.99 -36.31
CA SER A 692 -1.04 20.97 -37.77
C SER A 692 -0.18 22.13 -38.31
N GLN A 693 -0.24 23.31 -37.69
CA GLN A 693 0.58 24.45 -38.07
C GLN A 693 2.02 24.34 -37.52
N LEU A 694 2.18 23.85 -36.29
CA LEU A 694 3.49 23.62 -35.67
C LEU A 694 4.31 22.54 -36.41
N GLN A 695 3.64 21.55 -37.01
CA GLN A 695 4.27 20.48 -37.79
C GLN A 695 4.85 20.96 -39.14
N ASN A 696 4.51 22.16 -39.61
CA ASN A 696 5.09 22.75 -40.82
C ASN A 696 6.49 23.33 -40.56
N VAL A 697 7.42 22.49 -40.10
CA VAL A 697 8.75 22.93 -39.68
C VAL A 697 9.67 23.27 -40.86
N PRO A 698 10.50 24.32 -40.77
CA PRO A 698 10.57 25.29 -39.66
C PRO A 698 9.36 26.23 -39.66
N ALA A 699 8.66 26.32 -38.53
CA ALA A 699 7.52 27.20 -38.37
C ALA A 699 7.93 28.41 -37.53
N GLU A 700 7.62 29.62 -38.01
CA GLU A 700 7.95 30.88 -37.33
C GLU A 700 6.70 31.64 -36.94
N PHE A 701 6.68 32.14 -35.71
CA PHE A 701 5.55 32.87 -35.15
C PHE A 701 6.04 34.15 -34.47
N GLU A 702 5.41 35.27 -34.80
CA GLU A 702 5.69 36.55 -34.14
C GLU A 702 5.07 36.57 -32.74
N CYS A 703 5.87 36.90 -31.71
CA CYS A 703 5.37 37.13 -30.36
C CYS A 703 4.74 38.53 -30.28
N ILE A 704 3.43 38.58 -30.04
CA ILE A 704 2.70 39.85 -29.96
C ILE A 704 2.33 40.14 -28.51
N HIS A 705 2.71 41.33 -28.03
CA HIS A 705 2.32 41.84 -26.73
C HIS A 705 1.03 42.69 -26.87
N PRO A 706 -0.10 42.28 -26.26
CA PRO A 706 -1.40 42.93 -26.46
C PRO A 706 -1.39 44.44 -26.14
N GLU A 707 -0.81 44.83 -25.00
CA GLU A 707 -0.76 46.24 -24.63
C GLU A 707 0.14 47.10 -25.52
N LYS A 708 1.30 46.58 -25.96
CA LYS A 708 2.19 47.32 -26.87
C LYS A 708 1.53 47.52 -28.22
N GLN A 709 0.81 46.51 -28.72
CA GLN A 709 0.05 46.60 -29.97
C GLN A 709 -1.06 47.66 -29.90
N GLN A 710 -1.73 47.81 -28.76
CA GLN A 710 -2.77 48.83 -28.57
C GLN A 710 -2.19 50.24 -28.36
N LYS A 711 -1.10 50.37 -27.59
CA LYS A 711 -0.54 51.66 -27.16
C LYS A 711 0.46 52.28 -28.15
N LYS A 712 1.14 51.48 -28.99
CA LYS A 712 2.22 51.94 -29.88
C LYS A 712 1.90 51.63 -31.35
N LYS A 713 1.56 52.66 -32.13
CA LYS A 713 1.30 52.52 -33.59
C LYS A 713 2.50 51.98 -34.40
N SER A 714 3.73 52.06 -33.87
CA SER A 714 4.96 51.57 -34.52
C SER A 714 5.42 50.18 -34.06
N TYR A 715 4.66 49.52 -33.16
CA TYR A 715 5.00 48.19 -32.65
C TYR A 715 4.81 47.11 -33.72
N LYS A 716 5.82 46.24 -33.90
CA LYS A 716 5.77 45.10 -34.84
C LYS A 716 5.58 43.77 -34.09
N ASN A 717 6.54 43.41 -33.25
CA ASN A 717 6.51 42.23 -32.40
C ASN A 717 7.48 42.40 -31.22
N SER A 718 7.52 41.43 -30.32
CA SER A 718 8.43 41.35 -29.18
C SER A 718 9.40 40.16 -29.31
N GLY A 719 9.73 39.80 -30.56
CA GLY A 719 10.55 38.67 -30.94
C GLY A 719 9.80 37.61 -31.75
N THR A 720 10.51 36.57 -32.16
CA THR A 720 9.98 35.48 -33.01
C THR A 720 10.29 34.12 -32.39
N ILE A 721 9.29 33.24 -32.31
CA ILE A 721 9.44 31.84 -31.92
C ILE A 721 9.59 30.98 -33.17
N CYS A 722 10.57 30.08 -33.16
CA CYS A 722 10.93 29.20 -34.27
C CYS A 722 10.84 27.74 -33.80
N VAL A 723 9.89 27.00 -34.34
CA VAL A 723 9.76 25.55 -34.12
C VAL A 723 10.63 24.84 -35.14
N LYS A 724 11.67 24.14 -34.67
CA LYS A 724 12.64 23.44 -35.52
C LYS A 724 12.23 21.99 -35.78
N ILE A 725 11.65 21.33 -34.77
CA ILE A 725 11.15 19.95 -34.84
C ILE A 725 9.77 19.93 -34.20
N CYS A 726 8.82 19.25 -34.86
CA CYS A 726 7.51 18.92 -34.31
C CYS A 726 7.00 17.65 -35.00
N GLN A 727 7.05 16.52 -34.30
CA GLN A 727 6.69 15.20 -34.82
C GLN A 727 5.75 14.48 -33.87
N VAL A 728 4.84 13.66 -34.41
CA VAL A 728 4.03 12.74 -33.59
C VAL A 728 4.69 11.37 -33.69
N GLU A 729 5.19 10.88 -32.56
CA GLU A 729 5.89 9.61 -32.42
C GLU A 729 5.04 8.63 -31.59
N THR A 730 5.27 7.33 -31.74
CA THR A 730 4.63 6.31 -30.89
C THR A 730 5.60 5.93 -29.77
N GLU A 731 5.17 6.08 -28.53
CA GLU A 731 5.88 5.64 -27.32
C GLU A 731 5.29 4.32 -26.84
N TYR A 732 6.08 3.25 -26.93
CA TYR A 732 5.65 1.90 -26.60
C TYR A 732 5.67 1.63 -25.09
N SER A 733 4.62 0.98 -24.60
CA SER A 733 4.49 0.52 -23.22
C SER A 733 5.17 -0.83 -22.98
N PHE A 734 5.20 -1.27 -21.73
CA PHE A 734 5.60 -2.65 -21.40
C PHE A 734 4.67 -3.69 -22.06
N LEU A 735 3.34 -3.47 -22.01
CA LEU A 735 2.39 -4.39 -22.63
C LEU A 735 2.50 -4.41 -24.15
N ASP A 736 2.86 -3.29 -24.80
CA ASP A 736 3.12 -3.30 -26.25
C ASP A 736 4.23 -4.31 -26.61
N TYR A 737 5.29 -4.40 -25.78
CA TYR A 737 6.36 -5.39 -25.98
C TYR A 737 5.87 -6.82 -25.67
N VAL A 738 5.22 -7.03 -24.52
CA VAL A 738 4.75 -8.36 -24.10
C VAL A 738 3.68 -8.91 -25.06
N MET A 739 2.65 -8.14 -25.38
CA MET A 739 1.61 -8.51 -26.36
C MET A 739 2.19 -8.62 -27.78
N GLY A 740 3.27 -7.90 -28.07
CA GLY A 740 4.06 -8.05 -29.29
C GLY A 740 4.79 -9.40 -29.39
N GLY A 741 4.87 -10.17 -28.30
CA GLY A 741 5.55 -11.48 -28.25
C GLY A 741 6.95 -11.43 -27.66
N CYS A 742 7.30 -10.36 -26.93
CA CYS A 742 8.50 -10.34 -26.10
C CYS A 742 8.37 -11.34 -24.96
N GLN A 743 9.33 -12.27 -24.84
CA GLN A 743 9.37 -13.26 -23.76
C GLN A 743 10.26 -12.79 -22.62
N ILE A 744 9.82 -13.03 -21.39
CA ILE A 744 10.59 -12.77 -20.18
C ILE A 744 11.15 -14.11 -19.68
N ASN A 745 12.40 -14.37 -20.04
CA ASN A 745 13.12 -15.59 -19.68
C ASN A 745 13.54 -15.54 -18.21
N PHE A 746 13.07 -16.50 -17.42
CA PHE A 746 13.33 -16.52 -15.98
C PHE A 746 14.41 -17.55 -15.59
N THR A 747 15.44 -17.10 -14.86
CA THR A 747 16.51 -17.95 -14.33
C THR A 747 16.62 -17.79 -12.82
N VAL A 748 16.86 -18.88 -12.09
CA VAL A 748 16.99 -18.87 -10.63
C VAL A 748 18.37 -19.34 -10.20
N GLY A 749 19.03 -18.58 -9.33
CA GLY A 749 20.22 -18.98 -8.58
C GLY A 749 19.92 -19.08 -7.09
N ILE A 750 20.21 -20.22 -6.47
CA ILE A 750 20.00 -20.47 -5.04
C ILE A 750 21.35 -20.66 -4.36
N ASP A 751 21.59 -19.94 -3.28
CA ASP A 751 22.78 -20.09 -2.45
C ASP A 751 22.74 -21.42 -1.68
N PHE A 752 23.83 -22.18 -1.75
CA PHE A 752 24.09 -23.41 -0.98
C PHE A 752 25.40 -23.31 -0.18
N THR A 753 25.78 -22.11 0.26
CA THR A 753 26.93 -21.90 1.14
C THR A 753 26.67 -22.40 2.56
N GLY A 754 27.75 -22.71 3.26
CA GLY A 754 27.76 -23.25 4.61
C GLY A 754 27.25 -22.28 5.68
N SER A 755 27.13 -20.97 5.38
CA SER A 755 26.48 -20.00 6.27
C SER A 755 25.01 -20.37 6.56
N ASN A 756 24.37 -21.11 5.64
CA ASN A 756 22.99 -21.60 5.79
C ASN A 756 22.81 -22.64 6.91
N GLY A 757 23.89 -23.20 7.44
CA GLY A 757 23.86 -24.27 8.44
C GLY A 757 23.43 -25.63 7.88
N ASP A 758 23.56 -26.69 8.69
CA ASP A 758 23.24 -28.07 8.29
C ASP A 758 21.73 -28.20 7.93
N PRO A 759 21.37 -28.61 6.70
CA PRO A 759 19.96 -28.72 6.27
C PRO A 759 19.09 -29.66 7.12
N SER A 760 19.70 -30.56 7.90
CA SER A 760 18.99 -31.44 8.83
C SER A 760 18.66 -30.76 10.16
N SER A 761 19.31 -29.64 10.48
CA SER A 761 19.10 -28.85 11.68
C SER A 761 17.91 -27.91 11.53
N PRO A 762 16.97 -27.84 12.50
CA PRO A 762 15.86 -26.87 12.50
C PRO A 762 16.30 -25.40 12.42
N ASP A 763 17.53 -25.08 12.82
CA ASP A 763 18.08 -23.73 12.79
C ASP A 763 18.68 -23.34 11.43
N SER A 764 18.73 -24.26 10.46
CA SER A 764 19.23 -23.99 9.11
C SER A 764 18.19 -23.24 8.26
N LEU A 765 18.65 -22.31 7.43
CA LEU A 765 17.80 -21.62 6.45
C LEU A 765 17.33 -22.55 5.32
N HIS A 766 18.03 -23.67 5.11
CA HIS A 766 17.61 -24.73 4.20
C HIS A 766 16.72 -25.79 4.87
N TYR A 767 16.50 -25.72 6.18
CA TYR A 767 15.63 -26.68 6.88
C TYR A 767 14.22 -26.66 6.29
N LEU A 768 13.78 -27.81 5.77
CA LEU A 768 12.41 -27.96 5.32
C LEU A 768 11.52 -28.18 6.55
N SER A 769 10.68 -27.19 6.86
CA SER A 769 9.67 -27.31 7.91
C SER A 769 8.78 -28.56 7.73
N PRO A 770 8.00 -28.99 8.73
CA PRO A 770 7.03 -30.08 8.59
C PRO A 770 6.02 -29.87 7.44
N THR A 771 5.78 -28.61 7.05
CA THR A 771 4.97 -28.22 5.88
C THR A 771 5.72 -28.25 4.55
N GLY A 772 7.02 -28.58 4.56
CA GLY A 772 7.88 -28.74 3.39
C GLY A 772 8.38 -27.43 2.77
N VAL A 773 8.39 -26.31 3.52
CA VAL A 773 8.78 -24.97 3.03
C VAL A 773 9.80 -24.30 3.95
N ASN A 774 10.65 -23.44 3.37
CA ASN A 774 11.61 -22.57 4.05
C ASN A 774 11.58 -21.17 3.39
N GLU A 775 12.43 -20.24 3.85
CA GLU A 775 12.45 -18.86 3.31
C GLU A 775 12.83 -18.82 1.82
N TYR A 776 13.81 -19.64 1.38
CA TYR A 776 14.18 -19.77 -0.02
C TYR A 776 12.99 -20.17 -0.90
N LEU A 777 12.27 -21.24 -0.51
CA LEU A 777 11.12 -21.71 -1.25
C LEU A 777 9.98 -20.70 -1.25
N THR A 778 9.80 -19.96 -0.16
CA THR A 778 8.75 -18.93 -0.09
C THR A 778 9.07 -17.76 -1.02
N ALA A 779 10.31 -17.26 -1.01
CA ALA A 779 10.77 -16.22 -1.93
C ALA A 779 10.66 -16.66 -3.40
N LEU A 780 11.09 -17.89 -3.71
CA LEU A 780 10.96 -18.49 -5.03
C LEU A 780 9.49 -18.54 -5.50
N TRP A 781 8.58 -18.99 -4.63
CA TRP A 781 7.15 -19.03 -4.96
C TRP A 781 6.58 -17.64 -5.18
N SER A 782 6.90 -16.66 -4.33
CA SER A 782 6.38 -15.29 -4.45
C SER A 782 6.77 -14.65 -5.78
N VAL A 783 8.07 -14.67 -6.13
CA VAL A 783 8.57 -14.01 -7.34
C VAL A 783 8.29 -14.83 -8.59
N GLY A 784 8.64 -16.13 -8.55
CA GLY A 784 8.52 -17.02 -9.69
C GLY A 784 7.08 -17.22 -10.15
N SER A 785 6.10 -17.15 -9.23
CA SER A 785 4.69 -17.32 -9.61
C SER A 785 4.17 -16.23 -10.54
N VAL A 786 4.73 -15.02 -10.44
CA VAL A 786 4.38 -13.87 -11.27
C VAL A 786 5.10 -13.95 -12.61
N VAL A 787 6.43 -14.10 -12.57
CA VAL A 787 7.26 -14.03 -13.79
C VAL A 787 6.97 -15.18 -14.75
N GLN A 788 6.62 -16.37 -14.26
CA GLN A 788 6.38 -17.54 -15.11
C GLN A 788 5.25 -17.37 -16.13
N ASP A 789 4.35 -16.39 -15.97
CA ASP A 789 3.25 -16.16 -16.92
C ASP A 789 3.68 -15.41 -18.17
N TYR A 790 4.88 -14.83 -18.17
CA TYR A 790 5.48 -14.09 -19.28
C TYR A 790 6.55 -14.91 -20.03
N ASP A 791 6.70 -16.18 -19.64
CA ASP A 791 7.50 -17.19 -20.33
C ASP A 791 6.56 -18.25 -20.94
N SER A 792 6.66 -18.45 -22.25
CA SER A 792 5.72 -19.30 -22.98
C SER A 792 5.95 -20.80 -22.79
N ASP A 793 7.20 -21.23 -22.60
CA ASP A 793 7.51 -22.66 -22.45
C ASP A 793 7.53 -23.09 -20.98
N LYS A 794 7.66 -22.12 -20.08
CA LYS A 794 7.76 -22.32 -18.63
C LYS A 794 8.88 -23.30 -18.26
N LEU A 795 9.96 -23.32 -19.04
CA LEU A 795 11.16 -24.09 -18.79
C LEU A 795 12.22 -23.14 -18.22
N PHE A 796 12.52 -23.29 -16.93
CA PHE A 796 13.40 -22.35 -16.23
C PHE A 796 14.74 -22.97 -15.89
N PRO A 797 15.87 -22.39 -16.34
CA PRO A 797 17.17 -22.74 -15.82
C PRO A 797 17.25 -22.48 -14.31
N ALA A 798 17.66 -23.49 -13.54
CA ALA A 798 17.82 -23.37 -12.10
C ALA A 798 19.19 -23.86 -11.65
N PHE A 799 19.91 -22.98 -10.97
CA PHE A 799 21.28 -23.20 -10.53
C PHE A 799 21.41 -23.08 -9.01
N GLY A 800 22.31 -23.87 -8.44
CA GLY A 800 22.86 -23.65 -7.11
C GLY A 800 24.26 -23.05 -7.19
N PHE A 801 24.71 -22.35 -6.15
CA PHE A 801 26.08 -21.85 -6.05
C PHE A 801 26.63 -21.94 -4.62
N GLY A 802 27.95 -22.06 -4.48
CA GLY A 802 28.61 -22.05 -3.17
C GLY A 802 28.70 -23.41 -2.47
N ALA A 803 28.57 -24.51 -3.20
CA ALA A 803 28.59 -25.88 -2.64
C ALA A 803 29.65 -26.77 -3.29
N GLN A 804 30.08 -27.82 -2.59
CA GLN A 804 30.81 -28.93 -3.18
C GLN A 804 29.83 -29.93 -3.81
N VAL A 805 30.02 -30.23 -5.09
CA VAL A 805 29.09 -31.03 -5.89
C VAL A 805 29.73 -32.39 -6.26
N PRO A 806 29.00 -33.52 -6.19
CA PRO A 806 29.52 -34.81 -6.64
C PRO A 806 29.75 -34.84 -8.16
N PRO A 807 30.60 -35.75 -8.68
CA PRO A 807 31.30 -36.82 -7.95
C PRO A 807 32.67 -36.43 -7.39
N ASP A 808 33.26 -35.34 -7.88
CA ASP A 808 34.62 -34.88 -7.58
C ASP A 808 34.70 -33.93 -6.38
N TRP A 809 33.54 -33.49 -5.86
CA TRP A 809 33.42 -32.65 -4.66
C TRP A 809 34.18 -31.32 -4.76
N GLN A 810 34.34 -30.82 -5.98
CA GLN A 810 34.88 -29.49 -6.21
C GLN A 810 33.84 -28.44 -5.83
N VAL A 811 34.35 -27.31 -5.32
CA VAL A 811 33.51 -26.13 -5.03
C VAL A 811 33.00 -25.60 -6.36
N SER A 812 31.67 -25.58 -6.49
CA SER A 812 31.01 -24.98 -7.63
C SER A 812 30.32 -23.68 -7.22
N HIS A 813 30.61 -22.62 -7.95
CA HIS A 813 29.89 -21.35 -7.87
C HIS A 813 28.74 -21.25 -8.89
N GLU A 814 28.45 -22.36 -9.57
CA GLU A 814 27.30 -22.52 -10.45
C GLU A 814 27.15 -24.02 -10.83
N PHE A 815 26.07 -24.67 -10.39
CA PHE A 815 25.73 -26.04 -10.81
C PHE A 815 24.24 -26.16 -11.08
N ALA A 816 23.84 -26.97 -12.07
CA ALA A 816 22.44 -27.21 -12.36
C ALA A 816 21.77 -27.96 -11.19
N LEU A 817 20.64 -27.46 -10.67
CA LEU A 817 19.95 -28.10 -9.53
C LEU A 817 19.45 -29.50 -9.85
N ASN A 818 19.17 -29.79 -11.11
CA ASN A 818 18.80 -31.13 -11.58
C ASN A 818 20.00 -32.04 -11.89
N PHE A 819 21.23 -31.60 -11.58
CA PHE A 819 22.51 -32.25 -11.89
C PHE A 819 22.73 -32.59 -13.37
N ASN A 820 22.00 -31.95 -14.28
CA ASN A 820 22.19 -32.08 -15.72
C ASN A 820 22.74 -30.77 -16.30
N PRO A 821 24.08 -30.60 -16.36
CA PRO A 821 24.68 -29.35 -16.85
C PRO A 821 24.41 -29.10 -18.35
N ARG A 822 23.97 -30.11 -19.11
CA ARG A 822 23.58 -29.95 -20.51
C ARG A 822 22.14 -29.48 -20.67
N ASN A 823 21.31 -29.65 -19.65
CA ASN A 823 19.90 -29.27 -19.65
C ASN A 823 19.48 -28.86 -18.22
N PRO A 824 19.80 -27.62 -17.79
CA PRO A 824 19.46 -27.13 -16.45
C PRO A 824 17.98 -26.74 -16.29
N TYR A 825 17.15 -26.96 -17.30
CA TYR A 825 15.78 -26.49 -17.35
C TYR A 825 14.83 -27.34 -16.49
N CYS A 826 13.99 -26.65 -15.72
CA CYS A 826 12.96 -27.22 -14.87
C CYS A 826 11.57 -26.80 -15.35
N ALA A 827 10.60 -27.71 -15.33
CA ALA A 827 9.24 -27.43 -15.76
C ALA A 827 8.45 -26.66 -14.68
N GLY A 828 8.28 -25.35 -14.89
CA GLY A 828 7.60 -24.44 -13.99
C GLY A 828 8.32 -24.24 -12.65
N ILE A 829 7.75 -23.40 -11.80
CA ILE A 829 8.27 -23.16 -10.44
C ILE A 829 8.27 -24.45 -9.61
N GLN A 830 7.24 -25.30 -9.78
CA GLN A 830 7.18 -26.60 -9.11
C GLN A 830 8.39 -27.49 -9.49
N GLY A 831 8.81 -27.49 -10.75
CA GLY A 831 10.00 -28.24 -11.18
C GLY A 831 11.28 -27.74 -10.51
N ILE A 832 11.44 -26.43 -10.31
CA ILE A 832 12.58 -25.85 -9.58
C ILE A 832 12.56 -26.30 -8.11
N VAL A 833 11.38 -26.29 -7.48
CA VAL A 833 11.19 -26.74 -6.09
C VAL A 833 11.57 -28.21 -5.95
N ASP A 834 11.15 -29.05 -6.90
CA ASP A 834 11.47 -30.48 -6.89
C ASP A 834 12.97 -30.72 -7.09
N ALA A 835 13.60 -29.99 -8.02
CA ALA A 835 15.06 -30.02 -8.22
C ALA A 835 15.83 -29.56 -6.98
N TYR A 836 15.41 -28.46 -6.34
CA TYR A 836 15.99 -27.97 -5.08
C TYR A 836 15.93 -29.02 -3.98
N ARG A 837 14.76 -29.64 -3.76
CA ARG A 837 14.56 -30.69 -2.75
C ARG A 837 15.41 -31.93 -3.02
N GLN A 838 15.64 -32.26 -4.29
CA GLN A 838 16.51 -33.36 -4.69
C GLN A 838 17.99 -33.02 -4.54
N ALA A 839 18.39 -31.78 -4.84
CA ALA A 839 19.77 -31.33 -4.80
C ALA A 839 20.32 -31.20 -3.38
N LEU A 840 19.51 -30.66 -2.46
CA LEU A 840 19.92 -30.32 -1.10
C LEU A 840 20.60 -31.46 -0.31
N PRO A 841 20.11 -32.71 -0.30
CA PRO A 841 20.79 -33.80 0.40
C PRO A 841 22.01 -34.38 -0.36
N GLN A 842 22.25 -33.97 -1.61
CA GLN A 842 23.30 -34.54 -2.47
C GLN A 842 24.58 -33.68 -2.54
N VAL A 843 24.51 -32.41 -2.12
CA VAL A 843 25.63 -31.48 -2.10
C VAL A 843 26.18 -31.27 -0.68
N ARG A 844 27.39 -30.74 -0.56
CA ARG A 844 27.92 -30.26 0.74
C ARG A 844 27.98 -28.73 0.72
N LEU A 845 27.30 -28.11 1.66
CA LEU A 845 27.30 -26.65 1.78
C LEU A 845 28.72 -26.14 2.07
N TYR A 846 29.21 -25.14 1.33
CA TYR A 846 30.60 -24.70 1.39
C TYR A 846 30.72 -23.16 1.24
N GLY A 847 31.51 -22.65 0.30
CA GLY A 847 31.67 -21.21 0.08
C GLY A 847 32.88 -20.89 -0.79
N PRO A 848 33.13 -19.63 -1.12
CA PRO A 848 32.36 -18.43 -0.73
C PRO A 848 31.07 -18.19 -1.53
N THR A 849 30.29 -17.19 -1.11
CA THR A 849 29.09 -16.66 -1.79
C THR A 849 29.50 -15.75 -2.95
N ASN A 850 29.44 -16.25 -4.18
CA ASN A 850 29.89 -15.54 -5.38
C ASN A 850 28.77 -15.41 -6.43
N PHE A 851 28.44 -14.19 -6.86
CA PHE A 851 27.34 -13.95 -7.81
C PHE A 851 27.83 -13.77 -9.25
N ALA A 852 29.06 -13.29 -9.44
CA ALA A 852 29.58 -12.97 -10.75
C ALA A 852 29.47 -14.15 -11.76
N PRO A 853 29.71 -15.42 -11.40
CA PRO A 853 29.60 -16.54 -12.34
C PRO A 853 28.20 -16.64 -12.97
N ILE A 854 27.14 -16.66 -12.16
CA ILE A 854 25.76 -16.79 -12.62
C ILE A 854 25.33 -15.55 -13.41
N ILE A 855 25.66 -14.34 -12.94
CA ILE A 855 25.35 -13.10 -13.67
C ILE A 855 26.00 -13.13 -15.06
N ASN A 856 27.28 -13.51 -15.15
CA ASN A 856 27.98 -13.62 -16.44
C ASN A 856 27.39 -14.75 -17.32
N HIS A 857 26.86 -15.82 -16.74
CA HIS A 857 26.17 -16.86 -17.50
C HIS A 857 24.92 -16.31 -18.18
N VAL A 858 24.00 -15.70 -17.42
CA VAL A 858 22.77 -15.12 -17.99
C VAL A 858 23.10 -14.01 -18.98
N ALA A 859 24.10 -13.18 -18.70
CA ALA A 859 24.58 -12.14 -19.59
C ALA A 859 25.02 -12.68 -20.96
N ARG A 860 25.57 -13.90 -21.07
CA ARG A 860 25.94 -14.49 -22.37
C ARG A 860 24.71 -14.73 -23.25
N PHE A 861 23.60 -15.21 -22.68
CA PHE A 861 22.36 -15.40 -23.42
C PHE A 861 21.70 -14.06 -23.76
N ALA A 862 21.69 -13.12 -22.82
CA ALA A 862 21.19 -11.77 -23.07
C ALA A 862 21.98 -11.07 -24.19
N ALA A 863 23.30 -11.25 -24.25
CA ALA A 863 24.14 -10.75 -25.35
C ALA A 863 23.80 -11.40 -26.70
N GLN A 864 23.57 -12.72 -26.72
CA GLN A 864 23.14 -13.42 -27.94
C GLN A 864 21.78 -12.92 -28.43
N ALA A 865 20.82 -12.67 -27.52
CA ALA A 865 19.54 -12.07 -27.86
C ALA A 865 19.70 -10.64 -28.39
N ALA A 866 20.55 -9.82 -27.77
CA ALA A 866 20.83 -8.45 -28.22
C ALA A 866 21.38 -8.42 -29.66
N HIS A 867 22.20 -9.41 -30.05
CA HIS A 867 22.72 -9.52 -31.41
C HIS A 867 21.63 -9.78 -32.48
N GLN A 868 20.47 -10.28 -32.09
CA GLN A 868 19.35 -10.48 -33.03
C GLN A 868 18.71 -9.15 -33.44
N GLY A 869 18.92 -8.07 -32.68
CA GLY A 869 18.41 -6.73 -33.01
C GLY A 869 16.89 -6.61 -32.95
N THR A 870 16.22 -7.44 -32.14
CA THR A 870 14.75 -7.45 -31.99
C THR A 870 14.34 -7.38 -30.52
N ALA A 871 13.18 -6.80 -30.24
CA ALA A 871 12.61 -6.72 -28.90
C ALA A 871 11.83 -8.00 -28.52
N SER A 872 12.43 -9.17 -28.74
CA SER A 872 11.76 -10.49 -28.60
C SER A 872 12.09 -11.22 -27.30
N GLN A 873 13.18 -10.87 -26.62
CA GLN A 873 13.68 -11.61 -25.46
C GLN A 873 14.24 -10.63 -24.42
N TYR A 874 13.81 -10.80 -23.18
CA TYR A 874 14.36 -10.12 -22.00
C TYR A 874 14.61 -11.16 -20.90
N PHE A 875 15.66 -10.99 -20.10
CA PHE A 875 16.08 -11.99 -19.10
C PHE A 875 15.95 -11.46 -17.68
N VAL A 876 15.35 -12.26 -16.79
CA VAL A 876 15.24 -11.94 -15.36
C VAL A 876 15.95 -13.03 -14.57
N LEU A 877 17.01 -12.63 -13.85
CA LEU A 877 17.76 -13.50 -12.96
C LEU A 877 17.33 -13.24 -11.51
N LEU A 878 16.78 -14.25 -10.82
CA LEU A 878 16.52 -14.22 -9.38
C LEU A 878 17.65 -14.92 -8.61
N LEU A 879 18.34 -14.20 -7.75
CA LEU A 879 19.34 -14.72 -6.81
C LEU A 879 18.76 -14.74 -5.39
N LEU A 880 18.79 -15.92 -4.76
CA LEU A 880 18.41 -16.10 -3.36
C LEU A 880 19.65 -16.40 -2.54
N THR A 881 19.94 -15.60 -1.51
CA THR A 881 21.20 -15.65 -0.74
C THR A 881 20.95 -15.47 0.75
N ASP A 882 21.72 -16.12 1.64
CA ASP A 882 21.64 -15.87 3.08
C ASP A 882 22.72 -14.93 3.61
N GLY A 883 23.79 -14.73 2.83
CA GLY A 883 24.98 -13.98 3.25
C GLY A 883 25.39 -12.90 2.28
N ALA A 884 26.38 -12.11 2.70
CA ALA A 884 27.02 -11.07 1.89
C ALA A 884 27.87 -11.69 0.77
N VAL A 885 27.90 -10.99 -0.37
CA VAL A 885 28.68 -11.34 -1.56
C VAL A 885 30.14 -11.20 -1.20
N THR A 886 30.90 -12.26 -1.50
CA THR A 886 32.35 -12.26 -1.28
C THR A 886 33.09 -11.67 -2.49
N ASP A 887 32.56 -11.84 -3.70
CA ASP A 887 33.13 -11.33 -4.95
C ASP A 887 32.57 -9.97 -5.38
N VAL A 888 32.45 -9.02 -4.45
CA VAL A 888 31.77 -7.72 -4.66
C VAL A 888 32.27 -6.99 -5.91
N GLU A 889 33.59 -6.95 -6.13
CA GLU A 889 34.17 -6.27 -7.30
C GLU A 889 33.81 -6.99 -8.61
N ALA A 890 33.95 -8.31 -8.66
CA ALA A 890 33.63 -9.09 -9.85
C ALA A 890 32.13 -9.04 -10.16
N THR A 891 31.30 -9.02 -9.12
CA THR A 891 29.84 -8.85 -9.21
C THR A 891 29.49 -7.47 -9.74
N ARG A 892 30.12 -6.41 -9.22
CA ARG A 892 29.96 -5.04 -9.70
C ARG A 892 30.32 -4.91 -11.18
N GLU A 893 31.46 -5.47 -11.59
CA GLU A 893 31.85 -5.49 -13.00
C GLU A 893 30.85 -6.27 -13.87
N ALA A 894 30.35 -7.42 -13.39
CA ALA A 894 29.36 -8.21 -14.10
C ALA A 894 28.05 -7.44 -14.29
N VAL A 895 27.58 -6.74 -13.26
CA VAL A 895 26.38 -5.87 -13.32
C VAL A 895 26.59 -4.70 -14.29
N VAL A 896 27.73 -4.00 -14.22
CA VAL A 896 28.01 -2.88 -15.14
C VAL A 896 28.05 -3.37 -16.60
N ARG A 897 28.67 -4.52 -16.89
CA ARG A 897 28.61 -5.12 -18.24
C ARG A 897 27.19 -5.51 -18.64
N ALA A 898 26.47 -6.19 -17.75
CA ALA A 898 25.10 -6.63 -17.96
C ALA A 898 24.11 -5.47 -18.19
N SER A 899 24.40 -4.27 -17.68
CA SER A 899 23.54 -3.09 -17.87
C SER A 899 23.35 -2.73 -19.34
N ASN A 900 24.24 -3.16 -20.25
CA ASN A 900 24.11 -2.94 -21.69
C ASN A 900 23.32 -4.04 -22.42
N LEU A 901 22.80 -5.05 -21.72
CA LEU A 901 22.15 -6.24 -22.27
C LEU A 901 20.67 -6.28 -21.89
N PRO A 902 19.78 -7.05 -22.55
CA PRO A 902 18.35 -7.14 -22.20
C PRO A 902 18.12 -7.99 -20.95
N MET A 903 18.60 -7.54 -19.79
CA MET A 903 18.47 -8.31 -18.54
C MET A 903 18.27 -7.46 -17.28
N SER A 904 17.62 -8.06 -16.28
CA SER A 904 17.47 -7.57 -14.91
C SER A 904 17.94 -8.64 -13.91
N VAL A 905 18.40 -8.20 -12.75
CA VAL A 905 18.89 -9.03 -11.65
C VAL A 905 18.11 -8.67 -10.38
N ILE A 906 17.45 -9.65 -9.79
CA ILE A 906 16.71 -9.53 -8.55
C ILE A 906 17.47 -10.32 -7.49
N ILE A 907 17.75 -9.70 -6.35
CA ILE A 907 18.47 -10.32 -5.25
C ILE A 907 17.58 -10.29 -4.01
N VAL A 908 17.26 -11.47 -3.45
CA VAL A 908 16.49 -11.62 -2.22
C VAL A 908 17.39 -12.20 -1.13
N GLY A 909 17.64 -11.40 -0.08
CA GLY A 909 18.43 -11.81 1.08
C GLY A 909 17.56 -12.53 2.12
N VAL A 910 17.76 -13.83 2.33
CA VAL A 910 17.05 -14.63 3.36
C VAL A 910 17.82 -14.67 4.68
N GLY A 911 17.12 -14.93 5.78
CA GLY A 911 17.73 -14.94 7.10
C GLY A 911 18.10 -13.54 7.64
N ASN A 912 19.06 -13.52 8.58
CA ASN A 912 19.36 -12.36 9.42
C ASN A 912 20.76 -11.77 9.20
N ALA A 913 21.45 -12.12 8.11
CA ALA A 913 22.77 -11.57 7.83
C ALA A 913 22.75 -10.04 7.62
N ASP A 914 23.95 -9.46 7.67
CA ASP A 914 24.17 -8.10 7.24
C ASP A 914 24.27 -8.04 5.70
N PHE A 915 23.48 -7.14 5.11
CA PHE A 915 23.34 -7.00 3.67
C PHE A 915 23.78 -5.61 3.17
N GLU A 916 24.52 -4.84 3.96
CA GLU A 916 24.99 -3.50 3.56
C GLU A 916 25.74 -3.51 2.21
N ALA A 917 26.56 -4.53 1.96
CA ALA A 917 27.26 -4.69 0.68
C ALA A 917 26.32 -4.93 -0.53
N MET A 918 25.11 -5.45 -0.29
CA MET A 918 24.09 -5.64 -1.33
C MET A 918 23.35 -4.35 -1.64
N GLU A 919 23.11 -3.50 -0.64
CA GLU A 919 22.53 -2.17 -0.83
C GLU A 919 23.45 -1.27 -1.67
N GLN A 920 24.76 -1.55 -1.74
CA GLN A 920 25.68 -0.85 -2.64
C GLN A 920 25.59 -1.31 -4.10
N LEU A 921 25.02 -2.48 -4.37
CA LEU A 921 24.75 -2.97 -5.73
C LEU A 921 23.44 -2.41 -6.28
N ASP A 922 22.53 -2.01 -5.39
CA ASP A 922 21.27 -1.33 -5.69
C ASP A 922 21.57 0.15 -6.00
N ALA A 923 21.23 0.64 -7.21
CA ALA A 923 21.73 1.93 -7.70
C ALA A 923 20.92 3.15 -7.21
N ASP A 924 20.07 2.96 -6.20
CA ASP A 924 19.30 3.99 -5.49
C ASP A 924 20.16 5.15 -4.94
N GLY A 925 21.44 4.88 -4.62
CA GLY A 925 22.42 5.86 -4.14
C GLY A 925 23.18 6.63 -5.24
N GLY A 926 22.91 6.36 -6.51
CA GLY A 926 23.63 6.89 -7.68
C GLY A 926 24.17 5.78 -8.61
N PRO A 927 24.63 6.11 -9.83
CA PRO A 927 24.99 5.09 -10.82
C PRO A 927 26.15 4.22 -10.32
N LEU A 928 25.93 2.90 -10.31
CA LEU A 928 26.95 1.90 -9.99
C LEU A 928 28.15 2.08 -10.92
N ARG A 929 29.36 2.14 -10.36
CA ARG A 929 30.61 2.34 -11.12
C ARG A 929 31.59 1.21 -10.87
N THR A 930 32.38 0.83 -11.87
CA THR A 930 33.54 -0.07 -11.70
C THR A 930 34.72 0.63 -11.04
N HIS A 931 35.77 -0.13 -10.70
CA HIS A 931 37.00 0.43 -10.12
C HIS A 931 37.68 1.42 -11.06
N PHE A 932 37.52 1.22 -12.37
CA PHE A 932 38.06 2.08 -13.43
C PHE A 932 37.15 3.30 -13.74
N GLY A 933 36.05 3.47 -13.01
CA GLY A 933 35.15 4.62 -13.12
C GLY A 933 34.04 4.49 -14.18
N GLU A 934 33.98 3.37 -14.89
CA GLU A 934 32.91 3.08 -15.86
C GLU A 934 31.58 2.95 -15.13
N ALA A 935 30.56 3.69 -15.57
CA ALA A 935 29.23 3.65 -14.96
C ALA A 935 28.33 2.63 -15.66
N ALA A 936 27.44 1.99 -14.90
CA ALA A 936 26.33 1.22 -15.45
C ALA A 936 25.50 2.11 -16.40
N ALA A 937 25.12 1.55 -17.55
CA ALA A 937 24.34 2.25 -18.57
C ALA A 937 22.91 2.54 -18.12
N ARG A 938 22.39 1.69 -17.24
CA ARG A 938 21.04 1.72 -16.66
C ARG A 938 21.05 0.90 -15.37
N ASP A 939 20.09 1.18 -14.50
CA ASP A 939 19.87 0.33 -13.34
C ASP A 939 19.20 -0.99 -13.76
N ILE A 940 19.72 -2.08 -13.21
CA ILE A 940 19.28 -3.45 -13.51
C ILE A 940 19.19 -4.33 -12.27
N VAL A 941 19.57 -3.83 -11.08
CA VAL A 941 19.63 -4.63 -9.85
C VAL A 941 18.54 -4.15 -8.92
N GLN A 942 17.77 -5.08 -8.36
CA GLN A 942 16.89 -4.80 -7.23
C GLN A 942 17.27 -5.70 -6.06
N PHE A 943 17.56 -5.11 -4.90
CA PHE A 943 17.84 -5.89 -3.69
C PHE A 943 16.75 -5.70 -2.63
N VAL A 944 16.27 -6.80 -2.05
CA VAL A 944 15.38 -6.71 -0.88
C VAL A 944 15.65 -7.82 0.15
N PRO A 945 15.79 -7.51 1.45
CA PRO A 945 15.92 -8.53 2.48
C PRO A 945 14.54 -9.11 2.86
N TYR A 946 14.41 -10.44 2.75
CA TYR A 946 13.18 -11.22 3.01
C TYR A 946 12.59 -10.97 4.40
N ARG A 947 13.44 -10.71 5.41
CA ARG A 947 13.01 -10.40 6.78
C ARG A 947 12.01 -9.23 6.88
N ARG A 948 11.97 -8.32 5.89
CA ARG A 948 10.97 -7.23 5.82
C ARG A 948 9.53 -7.75 5.58
N PHE A 949 9.38 -9.00 5.12
CA PHE A 949 8.10 -9.58 4.69
C PHE A 949 7.63 -10.78 5.52
N GLN A 950 8.33 -11.17 6.59
CA GLN A 950 7.94 -12.32 7.42
C GLN A 950 6.50 -12.22 7.99
N ASN A 951 5.97 -11.00 8.14
CA ASN A 951 4.60 -10.72 8.59
C ASN A 951 3.72 -10.03 7.51
N ALA A 952 4.18 -9.96 6.27
CA ALA A 952 3.46 -9.34 5.16
C ALA A 952 2.67 -10.38 4.34
N PRO A 953 1.67 -9.96 3.54
CA PRO A 953 1.07 -10.82 2.53
C PRO A 953 2.14 -11.43 1.61
N ARG A 954 1.91 -12.65 1.11
CA ARG A 954 2.89 -13.37 0.26
C ARG A 954 3.24 -12.60 -1.01
N GLU A 955 2.31 -11.78 -1.47
CA GLU A 955 2.36 -10.96 -2.67
C GLU A 955 3.25 -9.72 -2.48
N ALA A 956 3.45 -9.25 -1.23
CA ALA A 956 4.17 -8.01 -0.94
C ALA A 956 5.65 -8.07 -1.35
N LEU A 957 6.29 -9.24 -1.22
CA LEU A 957 7.65 -9.46 -1.69
C LEU A 957 7.72 -9.29 -3.22
N ALA A 958 6.82 -9.95 -3.94
CA ALA A 958 6.76 -9.89 -5.41
C ALA A 958 6.49 -8.46 -5.89
N GLN A 959 5.54 -7.77 -5.25
CA GLN A 959 5.21 -6.36 -5.52
C GLN A 959 6.42 -5.44 -5.40
N THR A 960 7.27 -5.67 -4.40
CA THR A 960 8.46 -4.84 -4.20
C THR A 960 9.55 -5.17 -5.22
N VAL A 961 9.87 -6.45 -5.41
CA VAL A 961 11.04 -6.84 -6.23
C VAL A 961 10.79 -6.79 -7.73
N LEU A 962 9.53 -6.84 -8.16
CA LEU A 962 9.15 -6.84 -9.59
C LEU A 962 8.74 -5.46 -10.10
N ALA A 963 8.56 -4.47 -9.22
CA ALA A 963 8.06 -3.14 -9.58
C ALA A 963 8.86 -2.46 -10.69
N GLU A 964 10.17 -2.64 -10.71
CA GLU A 964 11.05 -1.94 -11.67
C GLU A 964 11.24 -2.64 -13.00
N VAL A 965 11.02 -3.97 -13.06
CA VAL A 965 11.29 -4.78 -14.25
C VAL A 965 10.62 -4.23 -15.52
N PRO A 966 9.34 -3.79 -15.49
CA PRO A 966 8.68 -3.20 -16.65
C PRO A 966 9.41 -1.95 -17.18
N THR A 967 9.82 -1.06 -16.28
CA THR A 967 10.56 0.15 -16.63
C THR A 967 11.95 -0.18 -17.16
N GLN A 968 12.66 -1.11 -16.52
CA GLN A 968 13.99 -1.55 -16.94
C GLN A 968 13.94 -2.12 -18.38
N LEU A 969 12.93 -2.95 -18.69
CA LEU A 969 12.69 -3.52 -20.03
C LEU A 969 12.42 -2.44 -21.08
N VAL A 970 11.45 -1.56 -20.82
CA VAL A 970 11.08 -0.48 -21.77
C VAL A 970 12.26 0.46 -22.00
N SER A 971 13.01 0.80 -20.94
CA SER A 971 14.19 1.66 -21.04
C SER A 971 15.25 1.07 -21.96
N TYR A 972 15.47 -0.24 -21.89
CA TYR A 972 16.46 -0.94 -22.70
C TYR A 972 16.06 -0.93 -24.19
N PHE A 973 14.86 -1.40 -24.53
CA PHE A 973 14.46 -1.44 -25.94
C PHE A 973 14.30 -0.05 -26.56
N LYS A 974 13.86 0.94 -25.76
CA LYS A 974 13.82 2.34 -26.18
C LYS A 974 15.23 2.88 -26.47
N ALA A 975 16.21 2.59 -25.62
CA ALA A 975 17.59 3.01 -25.84
C ALA A 975 18.23 2.37 -27.08
N GLN A 976 17.83 1.13 -27.42
CA GLN A 976 18.28 0.46 -28.65
C GLN A 976 17.49 0.89 -29.91
N GLY A 977 16.36 1.58 -29.76
CA GLY A 977 15.48 1.95 -30.85
C GLY A 977 14.70 0.77 -31.44
N TRP A 978 14.45 -0.27 -30.66
CA TRP A 978 13.73 -1.47 -31.11
C TRP A 978 12.23 -1.37 -30.79
N PRO A 979 11.35 -1.29 -31.79
CA PRO A 979 9.91 -1.30 -31.57
C PRO A 979 9.42 -2.72 -31.20
N PRO A 980 8.25 -2.83 -30.56
CA PRO A 980 7.59 -4.12 -30.34
C PRO A 980 7.26 -4.77 -31.68
N PHE A 981 7.26 -6.10 -31.68
CA PHE A 981 6.92 -6.87 -32.86
C PHE A 981 5.42 -6.70 -33.17
N LYS A 982 5.08 -6.36 -34.41
CA LYS A 982 3.67 -6.28 -34.84
C LYS A 982 3.24 -7.64 -35.39
N PRO A 983 2.35 -8.39 -34.71
CA PRO A 983 1.76 -9.57 -35.33
C PRO A 983 0.97 -9.15 -36.59
N LEU A 984 1.04 -9.98 -37.62
CA LEU A 984 0.16 -9.86 -38.78
C LEU A 984 -1.29 -10.04 -38.29
N PRO A 985 -2.25 -9.20 -38.70
CA PRO A 985 -3.64 -9.40 -38.33
C PRO A 985 -4.11 -10.78 -38.80
N PRO A 986 -4.92 -11.51 -38.01
CA PRO A 986 -5.49 -12.76 -38.45
C PRO A 986 -6.29 -12.53 -39.74
N PRO A 987 -6.29 -13.47 -40.70
CA PRO A 987 -7.03 -13.30 -41.95
C PRO A 987 -8.50 -13.06 -41.62
N ALA A 988 -9.07 -11.99 -42.18
CA ALA A 988 -10.47 -11.65 -42.01
C ALA A 988 -11.35 -12.86 -42.37
N LYS A 989 -12.07 -13.41 -41.39
CA LYS A 989 -13.11 -14.41 -41.68
C LYS A 989 -14.15 -13.73 -42.57
N SER A 990 -14.40 -14.33 -43.73
CA SER A 990 -15.37 -13.83 -44.70
C SER A 990 -16.74 -13.68 -44.03
N PRO A 991 -17.47 -12.58 -44.24
CA PRO A 991 -18.79 -12.40 -43.64
C PRO A 991 -19.70 -13.56 -44.09
N ALA A 992 -20.35 -14.20 -43.12
CA ALA A 992 -21.34 -15.24 -43.38
C ALA A 992 -22.41 -14.67 -44.32
N GLN A 993 -22.62 -15.32 -45.46
CA GLN A 993 -23.69 -14.95 -46.37
C GLN A 993 -25.03 -15.03 -45.63
N PRO A 994 -25.91 -14.03 -45.79
CA PRO A 994 -27.25 -14.10 -45.21
C PRO A 994 -27.97 -15.32 -45.80
N PRO A 995 -28.77 -16.05 -44.99
CA PRO A 995 -29.47 -17.23 -45.46
C PRO A 995 -30.38 -16.86 -46.64
N GLN A 996 -30.19 -17.55 -47.77
CA GLN A 996 -31.14 -17.50 -48.86
C GLN A 996 -32.48 -18.11 -48.38
N ALA A 997 -33.56 -17.43 -48.74
CA ALA A 997 -34.93 -17.69 -48.35
C ALA A 997 -35.45 -19.08 -48.74
#